data_AF-A0A8H4W3E0-F1
#
_entry.id   AF-A0A8H4W3E0-F1
#
_cell.length_a   1.000
_cell.length_b   1.000
_cell.length_c   1.000
_cell.angle_alpha   90.00
_cell.angle_beta   90.00
_cell.angle_gamma   90.00
#
_symmetry.space_group_name_H-M   'P 1'
#
loop_
_entity.id
_entity.type
_entity.pdbx_description
1 polymer ?
#
loop_
_entity_poly.entity_id
_entity_poly.type
_entity_poly.pdbx_seq_one_letter_code
_entity_poly.pdbx_strand_id
1 'polypeptide(L)'
;MRKRTSAPRRLMGSGGSMEDWRKIAGTSPLIKPPGFRKKISAYLAEPGITQAGFLREVAKTYPDSRKIQSKVLDDFLSKGASAGSTSVVFYSSYVFFEKMRIRDRKPKSKHRLEMEKLHPHGFETQTTRQLCDMYGERAVHTKTSTRRREALIRGNFSRMTGVSPTLQEEIRPRRDGMHVLHAQAAGTGPGGFSVIQFDLNLAKKLEFCTCEPLGQLEAKTMRGGPIAMAVHIAPASDYDPSSPPNSSIGMSIQELRSVYFFKNVTAPTLITWHKCNFWNSHVMSLAFSEPSVRHAIIAMSVAQEHMSDVYDVIQGDVQIHESVTEARKKFALEHYTKSVALLAKCIGEGGAGIQETAMINCIIFVTYNFMCADLNTAMSHLRSGGKIYDKWDKVRRGAKYGGEASLDVDLASMFKILGLYALEDDSPQPTPLEQYHTFPNLSNAKWSIENLIAEGTSHFRDGSMRSFNSPDNPPTRHVQETENAYHYKLKQWAFDFESLVYSINREFTVEEQDEITSLRGGTAGLAVANRLSEISSMSVAVIEAGDKVFNNPNVTNPNAFTVALETSIDWQYSTTNQTHADGRIMPYHSGKALGGTSTINGMTYIRAEKSQINTWGVLGNEGWSWDELLPYYKKSEDFSIPTLAQAASGATYDPDYHGEAGPLKVGFTYGTLNGSLFDIVKATWNGLGIPTNTDLNGGQVRGISVFPSTVDRDANLREDAAKAYYYPFQSRPNLFVFLNTTANKIVWEETTDAEKIASGVQVALANGTLTTLNAKREVIVSAGSLRSPAILELSGVGNPDILSKFNIPCIVPLPGVGENLQEQPNNDFAGFLNTTQNGSVPYVTYASLPDFLPSLSLPNRTVLPLWANKIANSLKTSLPTSTILHLLTIQYDLLTQQPNPVPDAEILFASTPSYGAGPSTLLVTAFWLLLPFSRGNIHIQSSDPSVYPAINPNFFLVDFDLEVTVELARFVRRFWTSEPIAGFVQMISPDFRVIGQNATDEVWGSWVKENFVGNSHPIATAAMMPKELGGVVDARLKVYGTVNVRVVDASVMPFQVSGHLSSTVYAIAEKAADMIKEDMGGDDYTAEV
;
A
#
# COMPACT_ATOMS: atom_id res chain seq x y z
N MET A 1 27.30 20.47 -53.59
CA MET A 1 26.13 21.14 -54.20
C MET A 1 24.93 20.88 -53.29
N ARG A 2 24.46 21.87 -52.51
CA ARG A 2 23.28 22.73 -52.77
C ARG A 2 22.01 21.89 -53.00
N LYS A 3 20.92 22.02 -52.24
CA LYS A 3 20.19 23.18 -51.68
C LYS A 3 19.41 22.70 -50.44
N ARG A 4 19.32 23.34 -49.25
CA ARG A 4 19.02 24.75 -48.87
C ARG A 4 17.81 25.34 -49.59
N THR A 5 16.65 25.31 -48.93
CA THR A 5 15.71 26.44 -48.94
C THR A 5 15.46 26.87 -47.50
N SER A 6 15.88 28.10 -47.25
CA SER A 6 15.80 28.88 -46.03
C SER A 6 14.39 29.43 -45.78
N ALA A 7 14.13 29.67 -44.50
CA ALA A 7 12.97 30.27 -43.84
C ALA A 7 12.44 31.61 -44.43
N PRO A 8 11.38 32.16 -43.81
CA PRO A 8 11.69 33.28 -42.91
C PRO A 8 11.05 33.17 -41.52
N ARG A 9 11.86 33.55 -40.52
CA ARG A 9 11.46 33.96 -39.17
C ARG A 9 10.70 35.31 -39.21
N ARG A 10 9.88 35.50 -38.17
CA ARG A 10 9.32 36.76 -37.59
C ARG A 10 8.06 37.34 -38.24
N LEU A 11 6.95 37.25 -37.50
CA LEU A 11 6.37 38.39 -36.77
C LEU A 11 5.68 37.87 -35.49
N MET A 12 6.09 38.42 -34.34
CA MET A 12 5.33 38.35 -33.09
C MET A 12 4.02 39.12 -33.24
N GLY A 13 2.95 38.67 -32.59
CA GLY A 13 1.74 39.47 -32.41
C GLY A 13 0.69 38.78 -31.54
N SER A 14 0.65 39.17 -30.25
CA SER A 14 -0.43 39.03 -29.25
C SER A 14 -1.03 37.63 -29.05
N GLY A 15 -0.81 36.95 -27.93
CA GLY A 15 -1.22 37.45 -26.62
C GLY A 15 -2.74 37.46 -26.53
N GLY A 16 -3.35 36.27 -26.40
CA GLY A 16 -4.74 36.13 -26.01
C GLY A 16 -4.80 35.91 -24.50
N SER A 17 -5.05 36.96 -23.71
CA SER A 17 -5.12 36.82 -22.26
C SER A 17 -6.39 36.09 -21.84
N MET A 18 -6.47 35.60 -20.60
CA MET A 18 -7.71 35.07 -19.99
C MET A 18 -8.87 36.12 -20.01
N GLU A 19 -8.55 37.39 -20.28
CA GLU A 19 -9.48 38.49 -20.45
C GLU A 19 -10.14 38.52 -21.84
N ASP A 20 -9.48 37.97 -22.87
CA ASP A 20 -10.06 37.78 -24.20
C ASP A 20 -11.10 36.65 -24.21
N TRP A 21 -10.91 35.62 -23.37
CA TRP A 21 -11.92 34.59 -23.14
C TRP A 21 -13.16 35.09 -22.38
N ARG A 22 -12.98 36.04 -21.43
CA ARG A 22 -14.11 36.73 -20.77
C ARG A 22 -14.87 37.65 -21.73
N LYS A 23 -14.18 38.31 -22.67
CA LYS A 23 -14.82 39.12 -23.72
C LYS A 23 -15.65 38.27 -24.69
N ILE A 24 -15.20 37.07 -25.06
CA ILE A 24 -15.94 36.17 -25.97
C ILE A 24 -17.16 35.54 -25.27
N ALA A 25 -17.04 35.11 -24.01
CA ALA A 25 -18.16 34.57 -23.23
C ALA A 25 -19.20 35.65 -22.83
N GLY A 26 -18.77 36.91 -22.69
CA GLY A 26 -19.62 38.03 -22.29
C GLY A 26 -20.32 38.78 -23.43
N THR A 27 -19.83 38.68 -24.68
CA THR A 27 -20.36 39.52 -25.79
C THR A 27 -20.90 38.76 -26.99
N SER A 28 -20.81 37.42 -27.06
CA SER A 28 -21.52 36.68 -28.11
C SER A 28 -23.04 36.80 -27.92
N PRO A 29 -23.79 37.42 -28.85
CA PRO A 29 -25.25 37.54 -28.73
C PRO A 29 -25.98 36.19 -28.82
N LEU A 30 -25.26 35.12 -29.13
CA LEU A 30 -25.80 33.88 -29.71
C LEU A 30 -26.02 32.75 -28.72
N ILE A 31 -25.68 32.92 -27.44
CA ILE A 31 -25.88 31.91 -26.39
C ILE A 31 -26.46 32.60 -25.15
N LYS A 32 -27.69 33.10 -25.26
CA LYS A 32 -28.43 33.61 -24.10
C LYS A 32 -29.49 32.57 -23.69
N PRO A 33 -29.53 32.13 -22.41
CA PRO A 33 -30.53 31.20 -21.88
C PRO A 33 -32.00 31.53 -22.25
N PRO A 34 -32.43 32.81 -22.35
CA PRO A 34 -33.79 33.18 -22.77
C PRO A 34 -34.21 32.63 -24.14
N GLY A 35 -33.30 32.55 -25.12
CA GLY A 35 -33.63 32.10 -26.48
C GLY A 35 -33.89 30.59 -26.55
N PHE A 36 -33.17 29.80 -25.76
CA PHE A 36 -33.36 28.35 -25.70
C PHE A 36 -34.57 27.95 -24.88
N ARG A 37 -34.90 28.67 -23.80
CA ARG A 37 -36.15 28.48 -23.06
C ARG A 37 -37.36 28.59 -23.97
N LYS A 38 -37.43 29.65 -24.78
CA LYS A 38 -38.52 29.86 -25.73
C LYS A 38 -38.62 28.73 -26.77
N LYS A 39 -37.48 28.20 -27.25
CA LYS A 39 -37.44 27.04 -28.14
C LYS A 39 -37.92 25.75 -27.48
N ILE A 40 -37.50 25.50 -26.24
CA ILE A 40 -37.94 24.32 -25.48
C ILE A 40 -39.44 24.42 -25.18
N SER A 41 -39.93 25.56 -24.70
CA SER A 41 -41.35 25.78 -24.47
C SER A 41 -42.20 25.65 -25.75
N ALA A 42 -41.71 26.14 -26.89
CA ALA A 42 -42.39 25.97 -28.17
C ALA A 42 -42.44 24.50 -28.61
N TYR A 43 -41.33 23.77 -28.48
CA TYR A 43 -41.26 22.35 -28.82
C TYR A 43 -42.16 21.50 -27.90
N LEU A 44 -42.23 21.83 -26.61
CA LEU A 44 -43.12 21.18 -25.65
C LEU A 44 -44.61 21.52 -25.86
N ALA A 45 -44.92 22.59 -26.60
CA ALA A 45 -46.28 22.99 -26.94
C ALA A 45 -46.79 22.34 -28.24
N GLU A 46 -45.94 21.60 -28.98
CA GLU A 46 -46.36 20.87 -30.18
C GLU A 46 -47.27 19.68 -29.81
N PRO A 47 -48.34 19.41 -30.58
CA PRO A 47 -49.27 18.32 -30.28
C PRO A 47 -48.57 16.97 -30.19
N GLY A 48 -48.77 16.25 -29.08
CA GLY A 48 -48.19 14.92 -28.85
C GLY A 48 -46.78 14.92 -28.21
N ILE A 49 -46.16 16.09 -27.99
CA ILE A 49 -44.89 16.18 -27.27
C ILE A 49 -45.16 16.31 -25.77
N THR A 50 -44.66 15.36 -24.98
CA THR A 50 -44.69 15.42 -23.51
C THR A 50 -43.33 15.84 -22.98
N GLN A 51 -43.32 16.52 -21.82
CA GLN A 51 -42.08 16.93 -21.15
C GLN A 51 -41.18 15.74 -20.80
N ALA A 52 -41.77 14.62 -20.37
CA ALA A 52 -41.04 13.36 -20.16
C ALA A 52 -40.48 12.79 -21.47
N GLY A 53 -41.21 12.94 -22.59
CA GLY A 53 -40.74 12.55 -23.91
C GLY A 53 -39.52 13.36 -24.37
N PHE A 54 -39.59 14.69 -24.23
CA PHE A 54 -38.46 15.58 -24.51
C PHE A 54 -37.22 15.24 -23.67
N LEU A 55 -37.38 15.05 -22.36
CA LEU A 55 -36.27 14.70 -21.48
C LEU A 55 -35.64 13.34 -21.82
N ARG A 56 -36.43 12.35 -22.24
CA ARG A 56 -35.92 11.06 -22.73
C ARG A 56 -35.08 11.23 -24.00
N GLU A 57 -35.53 12.06 -24.94
CA GLU A 57 -34.77 12.29 -26.18
C GLU A 57 -33.49 13.10 -25.93
N VAL A 58 -33.55 14.12 -25.09
CA VAL A 58 -32.35 14.86 -24.66
C VAL A 58 -31.38 13.91 -23.96
N ALA A 59 -31.87 12.98 -23.14
CA ALA A 59 -31.03 12.05 -22.40
C ALA A 59 -30.28 11.03 -23.28
N LYS A 60 -30.88 10.62 -24.41
CA LYS A 60 -30.18 9.78 -25.40
C LYS A 60 -28.96 10.46 -26.02
N THR A 61 -28.88 11.78 -25.92
CA THR A 61 -27.80 12.58 -26.52
C THR A 61 -26.57 12.73 -25.63
N TYR A 62 -26.65 12.36 -24.34
CA TYR A 62 -25.59 12.55 -23.35
C TYR A 62 -25.60 11.42 -22.29
N PRO A 63 -24.50 10.67 -22.02
CA PRO A 63 -24.52 9.46 -21.19
C PRO A 63 -24.90 9.65 -19.71
N ASP A 64 -24.60 10.82 -19.10
CA ASP A 64 -24.85 11.13 -17.68
C ASP A 64 -26.13 11.96 -17.42
N SER A 65 -26.95 12.16 -18.45
CA SER A 65 -28.20 12.95 -18.39
C SER A 65 -29.34 12.28 -17.61
N ARG A 66 -29.15 11.06 -17.09
CA ARG A 66 -30.14 10.33 -16.26
C ARG A 66 -30.52 11.06 -14.95
N LYS A 67 -29.91 12.22 -14.66
CA LYS A 67 -30.23 13.11 -13.53
C LYS A 67 -31.07 14.35 -13.88
N ILE A 68 -31.44 14.62 -15.15
CA ILE A 68 -32.31 15.76 -15.49
C ILE A 68 -33.78 15.40 -15.23
N GLN A 69 -34.25 15.67 -14.02
CA GLN A 69 -35.65 15.47 -13.63
C GLN A 69 -36.56 16.58 -14.19
N SER A 70 -37.87 16.33 -14.31
CA SER A 70 -38.86 17.32 -14.76
C SER A 70 -38.73 18.64 -14.00
N LYS A 71 -38.55 18.54 -12.67
CA LYS A 71 -38.33 19.68 -11.78
C LYS A 71 -37.12 20.55 -12.15
N VAL A 72 -36.03 19.96 -12.63
CA VAL A 72 -34.82 20.70 -13.06
C VAL A 72 -35.09 21.46 -14.38
N LEU A 73 -35.89 20.87 -15.26
CA LEU A 73 -36.36 21.53 -16.48
C LEU A 73 -37.35 22.66 -16.15
N ASP A 74 -38.28 22.45 -15.22
CA ASP A 74 -39.23 23.47 -14.76
C ASP A 74 -38.52 24.65 -14.09
N ASP A 75 -37.54 24.37 -13.24
CA ASP A 75 -36.67 25.37 -12.62
C ASP A 75 -35.83 26.12 -13.66
N PHE A 76 -35.41 25.45 -14.75
CA PHE A 76 -34.71 26.11 -15.84
C PHE A 76 -35.64 27.04 -16.63
N LEU A 77 -36.88 26.62 -16.91
CA LEU A 77 -37.87 27.39 -17.68
C LEU A 77 -38.44 28.58 -16.90
N SER A 78 -38.53 28.49 -15.57
CA SER A 78 -39.11 29.51 -14.68
C SER A 78 -38.14 30.63 -14.24
N LYS A 79 -36.83 30.47 -14.43
CA LYS A 79 -35.81 31.46 -14.00
C LYS A 79 -35.69 32.66 -14.94
N GLY A 80 -35.35 33.83 -14.38
CA GLY A 80 -35.18 35.11 -15.10
C GLY A 80 -34.06 35.13 -16.14
N ALA A 81 -33.99 36.19 -16.95
CA ALA A 81 -33.24 36.23 -18.21
C ALA A 81 -31.72 35.99 -18.12
N SER A 82 -31.13 36.17 -16.93
CA SER A 82 -29.69 36.06 -16.69
C SER A 82 -29.26 34.81 -15.89
N ALA A 83 -30.21 34.02 -15.36
CA ALA A 83 -29.87 32.83 -14.58
C ALA A 83 -29.82 31.58 -15.47
N GLY A 84 -28.76 30.75 -15.40
CA GLY A 84 -28.76 29.39 -15.99
C GLY A 84 -27.90 29.13 -17.23
N SER A 85 -26.93 29.99 -17.57
CA SER A 85 -25.94 29.74 -18.64
C SER A 85 -24.97 28.57 -18.37
N THR A 86 -24.92 28.09 -17.12
CA THR A 86 -24.18 26.90 -16.70
C THR A 86 -25.08 25.67 -16.50
N SER A 87 -26.36 25.76 -16.85
CA SER A 87 -27.31 24.66 -16.61
C SER A 87 -27.10 23.51 -17.59
N VAL A 88 -27.03 22.28 -17.07
CA VAL A 88 -26.97 21.05 -17.89
C VAL A 88 -28.15 20.93 -18.87
N VAL A 89 -29.32 21.50 -18.52
CA VAL A 89 -30.50 21.56 -19.41
C VAL A 89 -30.23 22.42 -20.64
N PHE A 90 -29.48 23.51 -20.48
CA PHE A 90 -29.15 24.43 -21.56
C PHE A 90 -28.25 23.78 -22.62
N TYR A 91 -27.12 23.18 -22.19
CA TYR A 91 -26.18 22.52 -23.09
C TYR A 91 -26.77 21.28 -23.75
N SER A 92 -27.48 20.45 -22.98
CA SER A 92 -28.11 19.23 -23.52
C SER A 92 -29.20 19.57 -24.55
N SER A 93 -29.98 20.64 -24.32
CA SER A 93 -30.99 21.09 -25.27
C SER A 93 -30.37 21.70 -26.54
N TYR A 94 -29.23 22.39 -26.44
CA TYR A 94 -28.49 22.88 -27.61
C TYR A 94 -28.09 21.73 -28.54
N VAL A 95 -27.47 20.68 -27.99
CA VAL A 95 -27.04 19.51 -28.77
C VAL A 95 -28.25 18.78 -29.38
N PHE A 96 -29.34 18.64 -28.63
CA PHE A 96 -30.58 18.04 -29.12
C PHE A 96 -31.15 18.78 -30.34
N PHE A 97 -31.30 20.11 -30.26
CA PHE A 97 -31.85 20.89 -31.38
C PHE A 97 -30.90 20.97 -32.59
N GLU A 98 -29.58 20.92 -32.41
CA GLU A 98 -28.65 20.80 -33.55
C GLU A 98 -28.76 19.43 -34.24
N LYS A 99 -28.92 18.33 -33.48
CA LYS A 99 -29.19 17.02 -34.08
C LYS A 99 -30.52 16.97 -34.82
N MET A 100 -31.56 17.62 -34.30
CA MET A 100 -32.83 17.78 -35.03
C MET A 100 -32.66 18.56 -36.32
N ARG A 101 -31.89 19.67 -36.33
CA ARG A 101 -31.61 20.41 -37.57
C ARG A 101 -30.90 19.55 -38.61
N ILE A 102 -29.92 18.74 -38.20
CA ILE A 102 -29.22 17.80 -39.08
C ILE A 102 -30.18 16.76 -39.64
N ARG A 103 -31.01 16.15 -38.78
CA ARG A 103 -32.03 15.17 -39.18
C ARG A 103 -33.02 15.76 -40.19
N ASP A 104 -33.46 16.98 -39.94
CA ASP A 104 -34.41 17.70 -40.80
C ASP A 104 -33.72 18.35 -42.02
N ARG A 105 -32.44 18.02 -42.28
CA ARG A 105 -31.58 18.56 -43.36
C ARG A 105 -31.54 20.09 -43.44
N LYS A 106 -31.73 20.76 -42.30
CA LYS A 106 -31.60 22.21 -42.19
C LYS A 106 -30.12 22.60 -42.07
N PRO A 107 -29.69 23.77 -42.57
CA PRO A 107 -28.31 24.22 -42.45
C PRO A 107 -27.84 24.24 -41.00
N LYS A 108 -26.57 23.87 -40.75
CA LYS A 108 -25.93 24.00 -39.43
C LYS A 108 -26.13 25.43 -38.90
N SER A 109 -26.32 25.59 -37.59
CA SER A 109 -26.41 26.95 -37.06
C SER A 109 -25.10 27.70 -37.26
N LYS A 110 -25.21 29.03 -37.40
CA LYS A 110 -24.04 29.93 -37.54
C LYS A 110 -23.01 29.67 -36.44
N HIS A 111 -23.47 29.40 -35.22
CA HIS A 111 -22.61 29.11 -34.08
C HIS A 111 -21.85 27.78 -34.23
N ARG A 112 -22.49 26.71 -34.71
CA ARG A 112 -21.79 25.45 -34.99
C ARG A 112 -20.72 25.60 -36.08
N LEU A 113 -21.00 26.40 -37.10
CA LEU A 113 -20.03 26.72 -38.17
C LEU A 113 -18.84 27.55 -37.66
N GLU A 114 -19.05 28.44 -36.70
CA GLU A 114 -17.98 29.22 -36.06
C GLU A 114 -17.11 28.33 -35.15
N MET A 115 -17.71 27.41 -34.38
CA MET A 115 -16.96 26.48 -33.52
C MET A 115 -16.14 25.46 -34.32
N GLU A 116 -16.67 24.94 -35.42
CA GLU A 116 -15.93 24.02 -36.32
C GLU A 116 -14.77 24.72 -37.05
N LYS A 117 -14.82 26.05 -37.23
CA LYS A 117 -13.68 26.83 -37.75
C LYS A 117 -12.56 27.03 -36.73
N LEU A 118 -12.90 27.16 -35.45
CA LEU A 118 -11.92 27.27 -34.36
C LEU A 118 -11.30 25.91 -34.00
N HIS A 119 -12.02 24.82 -34.26
CA HIS A 119 -11.60 23.45 -33.94
C HIS A 119 -11.84 22.50 -35.13
N PRO A 120 -10.95 22.53 -36.16
CA PRO A 120 -11.15 21.81 -37.42
C PRO A 120 -11.02 20.28 -37.33
N HIS A 121 -10.51 19.74 -36.21
CA HIS A 121 -10.37 18.28 -35.99
C HIS A 121 -11.56 17.63 -35.27
N GLY A 122 -12.67 18.35 -35.13
CA GLY A 122 -13.93 17.80 -34.65
C GLY A 122 -14.16 17.99 -33.16
N PHE A 123 -15.42 18.31 -32.82
CA PHE A 123 -15.91 18.45 -31.46
C PHE A 123 -16.44 17.07 -31.02
N GLU A 124 -15.58 16.19 -30.52
CA GLU A 124 -16.04 14.92 -29.96
C GLU A 124 -16.75 15.13 -28.62
N THR A 125 -17.74 14.28 -28.36
CA THR A 125 -18.65 14.33 -27.20
C THR A 125 -17.93 14.33 -25.84
N GLN A 126 -16.66 13.95 -25.77
CA GLN A 126 -15.84 13.97 -24.55
C GLN A 126 -15.47 15.38 -24.08
N THR A 127 -15.21 16.34 -24.98
CA THR A 127 -14.81 17.71 -24.59
C THR A 127 -15.98 18.52 -24.05
N THR A 128 -17.22 18.18 -24.47
CA THR A 128 -18.43 18.74 -23.88
C THR A 128 -18.67 18.19 -22.45
N ARG A 129 -18.20 16.96 -22.18
CA ARG A 129 -18.24 16.32 -20.85
C ARG A 129 -17.39 17.10 -19.83
N GLN A 130 -16.16 17.43 -20.22
CA GLN A 130 -15.21 18.22 -19.41
C GLN A 130 -15.74 19.63 -19.06
N LEU A 131 -16.50 20.27 -19.97
CA LEU A 131 -17.10 21.58 -19.71
C LEU A 131 -18.32 21.51 -18.78
N CYS A 132 -19.12 20.44 -18.82
CA CYS A 132 -20.28 20.29 -17.94
C CYS A 132 -19.90 19.83 -16.51
N ASP A 133 -18.90 18.96 -16.37
CA ASP A 133 -18.45 18.47 -15.06
C ASP A 133 -17.81 19.60 -14.23
N MET A 134 -17.16 20.57 -14.86
CA MET A 134 -16.64 21.78 -14.20
C MET A 134 -17.73 22.70 -13.60
N TYR A 135 -18.97 22.68 -14.11
CA TYR A 135 -20.01 23.65 -13.71
C TYR A 135 -21.29 23.03 -13.13
N GLY A 136 -21.45 21.71 -13.17
CA GLY A 136 -22.69 20.99 -12.83
C GLY A 136 -22.92 20.70 -11.33
N GLU A 137 -21.89 20.68 -10.49
CA GLU A 137 -22.04 20.25 -9.08
C GLU A 137 -22.49 21.34 -8.11
N ARG A 138 -22.56 22.62 -8.51
CA ARG A 138 -22.97 23.70 -7.60
C ARG A 138 -24.47 23.93 -7.45
N ALA A 139 -25.34 23.07 -8.00
CA ALA A 139 -26.78 23.37 -8.07
C ALA A 139 -27.73 22.20 -7.75
N VAL A 140 -27.41 21.31 -6.80
CA VAL A 140 -28.42 20.41 -6.19
C VAL A 140 -28.15 20.20 -4.68
N HIS A 141 -28.11 21.29 -3.91
CA HIS A 141 -28.37 21.23 -2.45
C HIS A 141 -28.90 22.58 -2.00
N THR A 142 -30.21 22.78 -2.11
CA THR A 142 -30.89 23.88 -1.43
C THR A 142 -32.05 23.36 -0.61
N LYS A 143 -32.04 23.81 0.66
CA LYS A 143 -33.13 23.85 1.65
C LYS A 143 -33.33 22.61 2.54
N THR A 144 -32.34 22.30 3.39
CA THR A 144 -32.63 21.80 4.76
C THR A 144 -31.48 21.91 5.79
N SER A 145 -30.30 22.43 5.47
CA SER A 145 -29.18 22.50 6.45
C SER A 145 -28.81 23.90 6.95
N THR A 146 -29.47 24.98 6.50
CA THR A 146 -29.12 26.36 6.87
C THR A 146 -29.68 26.82 8.23
N ARG A 147 -30.24 25.95 9.07
CA ARG A 147 -30.69 26.32 10.44
C ARG A 147 -29.90 25.70 11.60
N ARG A 148 -28.96 24.79 11.33
CA ARG A 148 -28.07 24.21 12.37
C ARG A 148 -26.63 24.73 12.34
N ARG A 149 -26.25 25.53 11.33
CA ARG A 149 -24.89 26.09 11.21
C ARG A 149 -24.75 27.55 11.65
N GLU A 150 -25.86 28.25 11.93
CA GLU A 150 -25.85 29.64 12.44
C GLU A 150 -25.83 29.74 13.99
N ALA A 151 -25.86 28.62 14.72
CA ALA A 151 -25.82 28.61 16.18
C ALA A 151 -24.46 28.20 16.79
N LEU A 152 -23.47 27.78 15.99
CA LEU A 152 -22.14 27.38 16.49
C LEU A 152 -21.00 28.31 16.07
N ILE A 153 -21.28 29.41 15.34
CA ILE A 153 -20.29 30.39 14.86
C ILE A 153 -20.44 31.75 15.59
N ARG A 154 -21.00 31.75 16.81
CA ARG A 154 -21.07 32.94 17.69
C ARG A 154 -20.56 32.69 19.11
N GLY A 155 -19.57 31.82 19.28
CA GLY A 155 -18.89 31.62 20.55
C GLY A 155 -17.41 31.36 20.35
N ASN A 156 -16.58 32.29 20.83
CA ASN A 156 -15.14 32.17 21.07
C ASN A 156 -14.19 32.35 19.87
N PHE A 157 -14.11 33.60 19.42
CA PHE A 157 -12.81 34.22 19.11
C PHE A 157 -12.78 35.62 19.73
N SER A 158 -12.16 35.73 20.91
CA SER A 158 -11.58 36.98 21.38
C SER A 158 -10.51 36.72 22.43
N ARG A 159 -9.31 37.25 22.15
CA ARG A 159 -8.11 37.41 22.99
C ARG A 159 -7.06 36.29 22.92
N MET A 160 -6.00 36.52 22.13
CA MET A 160 -4.69 36.87 22.71
C MET A 160 -3.67 37.31 21.62
N THR A 161 -3.48 38.63 21.53
CA THR A 161 -2.26 39.37 21.15
C THR A 161 -2.29 40.55 22.14
N GLY A 162 -1.38 40.79 23.08
CA GLY A 162 0.07 40.92 23.02
C GLY A 162 0.43 42.26 23.73
N VAL A 163 1.37 42.22 24.68
CA VAL A 163 2.23 43.33 25.19
C VAL A 163 1.67 44.42 26.16
N SER A 164 2.16 44.34 27.43
CA SER A 164 2.70 45.32 28.44
C SER A 164 2.56 46.86 28.26
N PRO A 165 2.73 47.76 29.30
CA PRO A 165 3.29 47.55 30.66
C PRO A 165 2.66 48.34 31.84
N THR A 166 3.19 48.07 33.05
CA THR A 166 3.42 48.97 34.22
C THR A 166 2.68 48.71 35.56
N LEU A 167 3.55 48.68 36.59
CA LEU A 167 3.41 49.17 37.97
C LEU A 167 2.70 48.32 39.04
N GLN A 168 3.57 47.86 39.95
CA GLN A 168 3.55 48.06 41.40
C GLN A 168 3.07 46.94 42.33
N GLU A 169 4.03 46.58 43.19
CA GLU A 169 3.93 46.23 44.61
C GLU A 169 3.63 44.78 45.02
N GLU A 170 4.73 44.16 45.46
CA GLU A 170 4.80 43.21 46.57
C GLU A 170 3.95 43.65 47.76
N ILE A 171 3.33 42.67 48.46
CA ILE A 171 3.29 42.54 49.93
C ILE A 171 2.63 41.17 50.25
N ARG A 172 3.44 40.22 50.76
CA ARG A 172 3.00 39.14 51.69
C ARG A 172 2.66 39.79 53.06
N PRO A 173 2.15 39.14 54.15
CA PRO A 173 2.03 37.70 54.46
C PRO A 173 0.84 37.30 55.40
N ARG A 174 0.92 36.05 55.90
CA ARG A 174 0.37 35.43 57.15
C ARG A 174 -1.02 34.76 57.07
N ARG A 175 -1.12 33.44 57.27
CA ARG A 175 -0.91 32.55 58.46
C ARG A 175 -1.99 32.71 59.54
N ASP A 176 -2.72 31.62 59.78
CA ASP A 176 -2.92 30.88 61.06
C ASP A 176 -3.98 29.78 60.77
N GLY A 177 -3.99 28.55 61.28
CA GLY A 177 -3.18 27.81 62.25
C GLY A 177 -4.04 26.67 62.83
N MET A 178 -3.53 25.42 62.90
CA MET A 178 -3.69 24.43 64.01
C MET A 178 -3.30 22.98 63.61
N HIS A 179 -2.01 22.60 63.78
CA HIS A 179 -1.44 21.76 64.88
C HIS A 179 -2.36 20.73 65.60
N VAL A 180 -1.99 19.50 66.02
CA VAL A 180 -0.75 18.67 66.17
C VAL A 180 -1.19 17.17 66.33
N LEU A 181 -0.44 16.08 66.09
CA LEU A 181 0.58 15.43 66.97
C LEU A 181 1.26 14.20 66.32
N HIS A 182 2.50 13.96 66.77
CA HIS A 182 3.62 13.14 66.28
C HIS A 182 3.52 11.59 66.35
N ALA A 183 4.33 10.89 65.54
CA ALA A 183 5.41 9.99 66.02
C ALA A 183 6.36 9.51 64.88
N GLN A 184 7.64 9.35 65.23
CA GLN A 184 8.81 8.98 64.42
C GLN A 184 9.12 7.47 64.43
N ALA A 185 9.93 7.07 63.43
CA ALA A 185 10.99 6.03 63.42
C ALA A 185 10.62 4.54 63.23
N ALA A 186 11.11 3.95 62.13
CA ALA A 186 12.22 2.98 62.06
C ALA A 186 12.15 2.21 60.72
N GLY A 187 13.27 2.07 60.02
CA GLY A 187 13.32 1.45 58.69
C GLY A 187 13.47 -0.08 58.69
N THR A 188 13.23 -0.69 57.53
CA THR A 188 13.85 -1.89 56.96
C THR A 188 13.48 -1.96 55.46
N GLY A 189 14.36 -2.47 54.59
CA GLY A 189 14.25 -2.44 53.12
C GLY A 189 13.24 -3.42 52.49
N PRO A 190 13.52 -4.00 51.31
CA PRO A 190 13.34 -3.42 49.97
C PRO A 190 12.31 -4.18 49.09
N GLY A 191 11.80 -3.54 48.02
CA GLY A 191 11.21 -4.22 46.85
C GLY A 191 9.80 -3.79 46.40
N GLY A 192 9.65 -3.51 45.10
CA GLY A 192 8.46 -3.73 44.24
C GLY A 192 7.23 -2.84 44.44
N PHE A 193 6.78 -2.14 43.37
CA PHE A 193 5.52 -2.42 42.65
C PHE A 193 5.21 -1.36 41.57
N SER A 194 4.52 -1.86 40.55
CA SER A 194 3.97 -1.29 39.32
C SER A 194 2.98 -0.14 39.48
N VAL A 195 2.87 0.71 38.44
CA VAL A 195 1.76 1.66 38.23
C VAL A 195 0.99 1.29 36.95
N ILE A 196 -0.31 1.06 37.11
CA ILE A 196 -1.33 0.83 36.10
C ILE A 196 -1.87 2.19 35.63
N GLN A 197 -2.03 2.38 34.31
CA GLN A 197 -2.66 3.57 33.72
C GLN A 197 -3.94 3.16 32.97
N PHE A 198 -5.05 3.83 33.28
CA PHE A 198 -6.40 3.58 32.79
C PHE A 198 -6.64 4.16 31.38
N ASP A 199 -7.28 3.36 30.53
CA ASP A 199 -7.74 3.70 29.18
C ASP A 199 -9.18 4.26 29.20
N LEU A 200 -9.41 5.35 28.47
CA LEU A 200 -10.66 6.10 28.37
C LEU A 200 -11.10 6.12 26.90
N ASN A 201 -11.72 5.04 26.39
CA ASN A 201 -12.41 5.07 25.08
C ASN A 201 -13.46 3.95 24.85
N LEU A 202 -14.21 3.53 25.88
CA LEU A 202 -15.30 2.56 25.75
C LEU A 202 -16.72 3.16 25.80
N ALA A 203 -16.95 4.31 25.17
CA ALA A 203 -18.30 4.88 25.09
C ALA A 203 -18.52 5.71 23.81
N LYS A 204 -18.60 5.07 22.63
CA LYS A 204 -19.15 5.72 21.41
C LYS A 204 -19.59 4.83 20.23
N LYS A 205 -19.90 3.55 20.42
CA LYS A 205 -20.45 2.69 19.34
C LYS A 205 -21.64 1.84 19.79
N LEU A 206 -22.76 2.48 20.11
CA LEU A 206 -24.09 1.86 20.16
C LEU A 206 -25.14 2.92 19.76
N GLU A 207 -25.52 2.96 18.49
CA GLU A 207 -26.81 3.52 18.03
C GLU A 207 -27.48 2.48 17.12
N PHE A 208 -28.68 2.05 17.53
CA PHE A 208 -29.49 1.00 16.93
C PHE A 208 -30.26 1.47 15.67
N CYS A 209 -30.46 0.56 14.72
CA CYS A 209 -31.58 0.58 13.77
C CYS A 209 -32.87 0.13 14.46
N THR A 210 -33.95 0.89 14.29
CA THR A 210 -35.29 0.66 14.82
C THR A 210 -36.16 -0.15 13.85
N CYS A 211 -36.93 -1.12 14.37
CA CYS A 211 -38.20 -1.65 13.80
C CYS A 211 -39.03 -2.36 14.92
N GLU A 212 -39.86 -1.57 15.62
CA GLU A 212 -41.20 -1.81 16.26
C GLU A 212 -41.62 -3.10 17.04
N PRO A 213 -42.67 -3.07 17.91
CA PRO A 213 -42.50 -3.23 19.37
C PRO A 213 -43.14 -4.51 19.96
N LEU A 214 -42.53 -5.06 21.01
CA LEU A 214 -43.19 -6.04 21.90
C LEU A 214 -42.79 -5.81 23.36
N GLY A 215 -43.80 -5.49 24.18
CA GLY A 215 -43.96 -6.05 25.53
C GLY A 215 -43.12 -5.47 26.66
N GLN A 216 -43.79 -4.77 27.57
CA GLN A 216 -43.33 -4.36 28.90
C GLN A 216 -42.65 -5.49 29.69
N LEU A 217 -41.51 -5.20 30.32
CA LEU A 217 -41.13 -5.81 31.61
C LEU A 217 -40.16 -4.90 32.38
N GLU A 218 -40.52 -4.66 33.64
CA GLU A 218 -39.97 -3.65 34.55
C GLU A 218 -38.52 -3.95 34.99
N ALA A 219 -37.70 -2.91 35.04
CA ALA A 219 -36.36 -2.95 35.60
C ALA A 219 -36.40 -2.87 37.14
N LYS A 220 -35.88 -3.90 37.82
CA LYS A 220 -35.43 -3.80 39.22
C LYS A 220 -33.91 -3.75 39.26
N THR A 221 -33.39 -2.61 39.69
CA THR A 221 -31.97 -2.36 40.00
C THR A 221 -31.49 -3.18 41.19
N MET A 222 -30.37 -3.90 41.06
CA MET A 222 -29.47 -4.22 42.18
C MET A 222 -28.01 -3.93 41.81
N ARG A 223 -27.26 -3.46 42.82
CA ARG A 223 -25.98 -2.75 42.75
C ARG A 223 -24.79 -3.70 42.56
N GLY A 224 -23.80 -3.25 41.78
CA GLY A 224 -22.36 -3.53 41.99
C GLY A 224 -21.79 -4.80 41.35
N GLY A 225 -21.11 -4.66 40.21
CA GLY A 225 -20.24 -5.69 39.61
C GLY A 225 -20.04 -5.51 38.09
N PRO A 226 -18.88 -5.84 37.51
CA PRO A 226 -18.64 -5.74 36.05
C PRO A 226 -19.50 -6.75 35.28
N ILE A 227 -20.06 -6.31 34.15
CA ILE A 227 -20.97 -7.07 33.29
C ILE A 227 -20.17 -8.11 32.48
N ALA A 228 -20.32 -9.39 32.82
CA ALA A 228 -20.08 -10.50 31.91
C ALA A 228 -21.38 -10.77 31.12
N MET A 229 -21.30 -10.83 29.78
CA MET A 229 -22.43 -11.19 28.94
C MET A 229 -22.56 -12.73 28.92
N ALA A 230 -23.14 -13.31 29.97
CA ALA A 230 -23.56 -14.70 29.98
C ALA A 230 -24.92 -14.81 29.28
N VAL A 231 -24.98 -15.53 28.16
CA VAL A 231 -26.25 -15.98 27.60
C VAL A 231 -26.70 -17.17 28.47
N HIS A 232 -27.70 -16.96 29.32
CA HIS A 232 -28.35 -18.08 30.01
C HIS A 232 -29.07 -18.94 28.97
N ILE A 233 -28.48 -20.10 28.66
CA ILE A 233 -29.17 -21.23 28.03
C ILE A 233 -30.12 -21.80 29.09
N ALA A 234 -31.41 -21.88 28.79
CA ALA A 234 -32.35 -22.56 29.66
C ALA A 234 -31.98 -24.06 29.73
N PRO A 235 -31.88 -24.68 30.91
CA PRO A 235 -31.60 -26.11 31.03
C PRO A 235 -32.72 -26.96 30.41
N ALA A 236 -32.34 -28.09 29.83
CA ALA A 236 -33.16 -28.98 29.03
C ALA A 236 -34.30 -29.73 29.79
N SER A 237 -34.77 -29.26 30.94
CA SER A 237 -35.71 -29.99 31.80
C SER A 237 -37.18 -29.55 31.74
N ASP A 238 -37.53 -28.44 31.09
CA ASP A 238 -38.90 -27.87 31.17
C ASP A 238 -39.75 -28.01 29.89
N TYR A 239 -39.45 -28.98 29.02
CA TYR A 239 -40.34 -29.32 27.89
C TYR A 239 -41.19 -30.55 28.21
N ASP A 240 -42.47 -30.33 28.51
CA ASP A 240 -43.49 -31.37 28.67
C ASP A 240 -43.68 -32.14 27.34
N PRO A 241 -43.35 -33.44 27.28
CA PRO A 241 -43.41 -34.25 26.07
C PRO A 241 -44.84 -34.64 25.65
N SER A 242 -45.89 -34.19 26.33
CA SER A 242 -47.26 -34.69 26.15
C SER A 242 -48.15 -33.92 25.16
N SER A 243 -47.64 -32.93 24.43
CA SER A 243 -48.43 -32.19 23.42
C SER A 243 -47.71 -32.08 22.06
N PRO A 244 -48.05 -32.91 21.05
CA PRO A 244 -47.39 -32.86 19.75
C PRO A 244 -47.84 -31.63 18.95
N PRO A 245 -46.93 -30.84 18.36
CA PRO A 245 -47.28 -30.02 17.21
C PRO A 245 -47.48 -30.97 16.01
N ASN A 246 -48.72 -31.05 15.52
CA ASN A 246 -49.18 -31.80 14.34
C ASN A 246 -48.08 -32.11 13.30
N SER A 247 -47.68 -33.38 13.17
CA SER A 247 -46.68 -33.86 12.22
C SER A 247 -47.29 -34.15 10.86
N SER A 248 -47.37 -33.14 9.99
CA SER A 248 -47.73 -33.33 8.58
C SER A 248 -46.58 -33.86 7.68
N ILE A 249 -45.39 -34.17 8.25
CA ILE A 249 -44.15 -34.39 7.47
C ILE A 249 -43.42 -35.72 7.81
N GLY A 250 -43.99 -36.59 8.66
CA GLY A 250 -43.45 -37.95 8.87
C GLY A 250 -42.04 -38.04 9.50
N MET A 251 -41.56 -37.00 10.17
CA MET A 251 -40.28 -36.98 10.89
C MET A 251 -40.39 -37.62 12.28
N SER A 252 -39.32 -38.30 12.70
CA SER A 252 -39.15 -38.78 14.08
C SER A 252 -39.03 -37.62 15.07
N ILE A 253 -39.27 -37.89 16.35
CA ILE A 253 -39.16 -36.90 17.43
C ILE A 253 -37.74 -36.30 17.47
N GLN A 254 -36.71 -37.09 17.19
CA GLN A 254 -35.32 -36.64 17.22
C GLN A 254 -35.00 -35.72 16.03
N GLU A 255 -35.51 -36.03 14.83
CA GLU A 255 -35.37 -35.16 13.66
C GLU A 255 -36.12 -33.84 13.84
N LEU A 256 -37.34 -33.87 14.40
CA LEU A 256 -38.11 -32.66 14.73
C LEU A 256 -37.37 -31.77 15.73
N ARG A 257 -36.74 -32.38 16.74
CA ARG A 257 -35.88 -31.67 17.70
C ARG A 257 -34.68 -31.03 17.01
N SER A 258 -33.98 -31.74 16.12
CA SER A 258 -32.83 -31.18 15.40
C SER A 258 -33.23 -30.05 14.45
N VAL A 259 -34.37 -30.14 13.76
CA VAL A 259 -34.88 -29.03 12.91
C VAL A 259 -35.30 -27.83 13.77
N TYR A 260 -35.88 -28.08 14.94
CA TYR A 260 -36.21 -27.02 15.90
C TYR A 260 -34.95 -26.37 16.49
N PHE A 261 -33.93 -27.17 16.81
CA PHE A 261 -32.62 -26.69 17.25
C PHE A 261 -31.94 -25.89 16.15
N PHE A 262 -32.04 -26.34 14.89
CA PHE A 262 -31.54 -25.58 13.76
C PHE A 262 -32.16 -24.19 13.71
N LYS A 263 -33.49 -24.11 13.75
CA LYS A 263 -34.23 -22.85 13.63
C LYS A 263 -33.94 -21.88 14.78
N ASN A 264 -33.83 -22.37 16.00
CA ASN A 264 -33.77 -21.52 17.20
C ASN A 264 -32.36 -21.31 17.75
N VAL A 265 -31.40 -22.17 17.38
CA VAL A 265 -30.03 -22.14 17.90
C VAL A 265 -29.02 -22.08 16.75
N THR A 266 -29.00 -23.05 15.85
CA THR A 266 -27.98 -23.10 14.79
C THR A 266 -28.06 -21.92 13.83
N ALA A 267 -29.21 -21.68 13.23
CA ALA A 267 -29.42 -20.60 12.28
C ALA A 267 -29.18 -19.20 12.89
N PRO A 268 -29.64 -18.90 14.13
CA PRO A 268 -29.23 -17.68 14.84
C PRO A 268 -27.73 -17.59 15.13
N THR A 269 -27.08 -18.70 15.48
CA THR A 269 -25.62 -18.72 15.72
C THR A 269 -24.84 -18.45 14.43
N LEU A 270 -25.34 -18.95 13.30
CA LEU A 270 -24.78 -18.73 11.97
C LEU A 270 -25.15 -17.37 11.35
N ILE A 271 -25.80 -16.46 12.09
CA ILE A 271 -26.10 -15.08 11.63
C ILE A 271 -24.84 -14.30 11.28
N THR A 272 -23.72 -14.58 11.97
CA THR A 272 -22.41 -13.99 11.64
C THR A 272 -21.80 -14.60 10.38
N TRP A 273 -22.28 -15.78 9.94
CA TRP A 273 -21.80 -16.51 8.77
C TRP A 273 -22.70 -16.31 7.54
N HIS A 274 -23.98 -15.97 7.69
CA HIS A 274 -24.81 -15.40 6.62
C HIS A 274 -25.96 -14.59 7.26
N LYS A 275 -26.55 -13.63 6.53
CA LYS A 275 -27.69 -12.85 7.04
C LYS A 275 -28.82 -13.76 7.55
N CYS A 276 -29.39 -13.39 8.70
CA CYS A 276 -30.51 -14.05 9.40
C CYS A 276 -31.58 -14.66 8.48
N ASN A 277 -32.01 -13.96 7.43
CA ASN A 277 -33.08 -14.43 6.53
C ASN A 277 -32.66 -15.62 5.63
N PHE A 278 -31.38 -15.79 5.30
CA PHE A 278 -30.91 -16.94 4.52
C PHE A 278 -31.14 -18.23 5.29
N TRP A 279 -30.61 -18.32 6.51
CA TRP A 279 -30.75 -19.50 7.36
C TRP A 279 -32.17 -19.66 7.90
N ASN A 280 -32.76 -18.62 8.50
CA ASN A 280 -34.04 -18.72 9.20
C ASN A 280 -35.27 -18.76 8.29
N SER A 281 -35.15 -18.33 7.03
CA SER A 281 -36.30 -18.29 6.11
C SER A 281 -36.07 -19.10 4.84
N HIS A 282 -34.93 -18.94 4.17
CA HIS A 282 -34.73 -19.57 2.86
C HIS A 282 -34.32 -21.04 2.99
N VAL A 283 -33.25 -21.34 3.73
CA VAL A 283 -32.82 -22.71 4.03
C VAL A 283 -33.90 -23.46 4.79
N MET A 284 -34.54 -22.82 5.77
CA MET A 284 -35.68 -23.42 6.48
C MET A 284 -36.88 -23.71 5.58
N SER A 285 -37.27 -22.78 4.70
CA SER A 285 -38.36 -23.03 3.74
C SER A 285 -38.02 -24.18 2.80
N LEU A 286 -36.78 -24.24 2.33
CA LEU A 286 -36.34 -25.28 1.41
C LEU A 286 -36.23 -26.63 2.12
N ALA A 287 -35.82 -26.69 3.39
CA ALA A 287 -35.82 -27.92 4.19
C ALA A 287 -37.23 -28.53 4.37
N PHE A 288 -38.31 -27.74 4.26
CA PHE A 288 -39.66 -28.30 4.28
C PHE A 288 -40.03 -28.99 2.96
N SER A 289 -39.57 -28.48 1.82
CA SER A 289 -39.88 -29.03 0.49
C SER A 289 -38.85 -30.02 -0.05
N GLU A 290 -37.58 -29.86 0.32
CA GLU A 290 -36.43 -30.61 -0.21
C GLU A 290 -35.82 -31.53 0.86
N PRO A 291 -36.01 -32.86 0.74
CA PRO A 291 -35.47 -33.82 1.71
C PRO A 291 -33.95 -33.77 1.86
N SER A 292 -33.19 -33.50 0.78
CA SER A 292 -31.73 -33.40 0.85
C SER A 292 -31.29 -32.27 1.80
N VAL A 293 -31.87 -31.07 1.63
CA VAL A 293 -31.59 -29.90 2.48
C VAL A 293 -32.04 -30.17 3.92
N ARG A 294 -33.18 -30.84 4.10
CA ARG A 294 -33.69 -31.23 5.42
C ARG A 294 -32.70 -32.12 6.18
N HIS A 295 -32.18 -33.16 5.54
CA HIS A 295 -31.22 -34.04 6.19
C HIS A 295 -29.86 -33.34 6.43
N ALA A 296 -29.47 -32.40 5.57
CA ALA A 296 -28.24 -31.61 5.73
C ALA A 296 -28.29 -30.71 6.98
N ILE A 297 -29.42 -30.00 7.20
CA ILE A 297 -29.56 -29.15 8.38
C ILE A 297 -29.65 -29.96 9.68
N ILE A 298 -30.25 -31.15 9.64
CA ILE A 298 -30.31 -32.05 10.80
C ILE A 298 -28.89 -32.48 11.20
N ALA A 299 -28.08 -32.91 10.22
CA ALA A 299 -26.69 -33.29 10.48
C ALA A 299 -25.90 -32.14 11.10
N MET A 300 -26.03 -30.93 10.56
CA MET A 300 -25.34 -29.74 11.06
C MET A 300 -25.79 -29.31 12.46
N SER A 301 -27.07 -29.40 12.78
CA SER A 301 -27.55 -29.11 14.13
C SER A 301 -27.03 -30.09 15.17
N VAL A 302 -26.97 -31.37 14.83
CA VAL A 302 -26.46 -32.40 15.76
C VAL A 302 -24.95 -32.23 15.95
N ALA A 303 -24.20 -31.88 14.90
CA ALA A 303 -22.78 -31.55 15.00
C ALA A 303 -22.53 -30.31 15.87
N GLN A 304 -23.38 -29.28 15.78
CA GLN A 304 -23.26 -28.11 16.64
C GLN A 304 -23.61 -28.40 18.10
N GLU A 305 -24.70 -29.11 18.33
CA GLU A 305 -25.14 -29.51 19.67
C GLU A 305 -24.03 -30.29 20.37
N HIS A 306 -23.35 -31.19 19.65
CA HIS A 306 -22.19 -31.90 20.15
C HIS A 306 -21.01 -30.97 20.51
N MET A 307 -20.74 -29.93 19.73
CA MET A 307 -19.67 -28.97 20.01
C MET A 307 -19.94 -28.12 21.26
N SER A 308 -21.19 -27.67 21.45
CA SER A 308 -21.60 -26.91 22.64
C SER A 308 -21.38 -27.73 23.92
N ASP A 309 -21.77 -29.00 23.86
CA ASP A 309 -21.59 -29.97 24.94
C ASP A 309 -20.10 -30.20 25.29
N VAL A 310 -19.22 -30.30 24.29
CA VAL A 310 -17.76 -30.44 24.50
C VAL A 310 -17.14 -29.18 25.10
N TYR A 311 -17.64 -28.00 24.72
CA TYR A 311 -17.16 -26.73 25.28
C TYR A 311 -17.47 -26.60 26.77
N ASP A 312 -18.66 -27.04 27.19
CA ASP A 312 -19.08 -27.05 28.61
C ASP A 312 -18.27 -28.09 29.43
N VAL A 313 -17.84 -29.20 28.82
CA VAL A 313 -16.91 -30.18 29.43
C VAL A 313 -15.52 -29.58 29.65
N ILE A 314 -15.00 -28.81 28.67
CA ILE A 314 -13.68 -28.17 28.76
C ILE A 314 -13.65 -27.05 29.82
N GLN A 315 -14.78 -26.36 30.04
CA GLN A 315 -14.95 -25.37 31.10
C GLN A 315 -15.18 -26.00 32.49
N GLY A 316 -15.39 -27.32 32.56
CA GLY A 316 -15.55 -28.08 33.80
C GLY A 316 -16.98 -28.16 34.33
N ASP A 317 -17.99 -27.74 33.56
CA ASP A 317 -19.36 -27.55 34.05
C ASP A 317 -20.27 -28.79 33.87
N VAL A 318 -19.93 -29.76 33.01
CA VAL A 318 -20.74 -31.00 32.82
C VAL A 318 -19.87 -32.22 32.50
N GLN A 319 -20.21 -33.41 33.04
CA GLN A 319 -19.64 -34.71 32.64
C GLN A 319 -20.55 -35.38 31.61
N ILE A 320 -20.07 -35.61 30.38
CA ILE A 320 -20.84 -36.23 29.30
C ILE A 320 -20.36 -37.66 29.07
N HIS A 321 -21.28 -38.61 29.08
CA HIS A 321 -20.98 -40.03 28.89
C HIS A 321 -20.59 -40.31 27.42
N GLU A 322 -19.45 -40.97 27.22
CA GLU A 322 -18.86 -41.30 25.90
C GLU A 322 -19.85 -42.01 24.94
N SER A 323 -20.75 -42.84 25.50
CA SER A 323 -21.80 -43.55 24.75
C SER A 323 -22.85 -42.63 24.12
N VAL A 324 -23.13 -41.47 24.72
CA VAL A 324 -24.08 -40.46 24.22
C VAL A 324 -23.45 -39.67 23.07
N THR A 325 -22.15 -39.40 23.17
CA THR A 325 -21.35 -38.72 22.14
C THR A 325 -21.27 -39.54 20.85
N GLU A 326 -20.97 -40.83 20.94
CA GLU A 326 -20.87 -41.70 19.78
C GLU A 326 -22.23 -41.93 19.10
N ALA A 327 -23.31 -42.04 19.88
CA ALA A 327 -24.66 -42.14 19.32
C ALA A 327 -25.06 -40.89 18.50
N ARG A 328 -24.67 -39.69 18.96
CA ARG A 328 -24.93 -38.43 18.25
C ARG A 328 -24.08 -38.26 17.00
N LYS A 329 -22.79 -38.62 17.04
CA LYS A 329 -21.91 -38.62 15.85
C LYS A 329 -22.46 -39.56 14.77
N LYS A 330 -22.87 -40.77 15.17
CA LYS A 330 -23.50 -41.73 14.26
C LYS A 330 -24.79 -41.16 13.66
N PHE A 331 -25.65 -40.54 14.46
CA PHE A 331 -26.88 -39.92 14.00
C PHE A 331 -26.63 -38.75 13.01
N ALA A 332 -25.64 -37.90 13.28
CA ALA A 332 -25.23 -36.82 12.35
C ALA A 332 -24.72 -37.38 11.02
N LEU A 333 -23.86 -38.40 11.06
CA LEU A 333 -23.29 -39.04 9.88
C LEU A 333 -24.35 -39.76 9.04
N GLU A 334 -25.32 -40.43 9.67
CA GLU A 334 -26.45 -41.05 8.98
C GLU A 334 -27.27 -40.01 8.21
N HIS A 335 -27.54 -38.86 8.82
CA HIS A 335 -28.26 -37.77 8.18
C HIS A 335 -27.47 -37.06 7.09
N TYR A 336 -26.16 -36.87 7.30
CA TYR A 336 -25.26 -36.35 6.28
C TYR A 336 -25.26 -37.26 5.05
N THR A 337 -25.11 -38.57 5.25
CA THR A 337 -25.11 -39.57 4.18
C THR A 337 -26.46 -39.64 3.46
N LYS A 338 -27.58 -39.60 4.19
CA LYS A 338 -28.93 -39.52 3.61
C LYS A 338 -29.10 -38.27 2.75
N SER A 339 -28.62 -37.12 3.21
CA SER A 339 -28.68 -35.86 2.47
C SER A 339 -27.93 -35.97 1.14
N VAL A 340 -26.71 -36.50 1.16
CA VAL A 340 -25.89 -36.73 -0.03
C VAL A 340 -26.58 -37.70 -1.00
N ALA A 341 -27.10 -38.82 -0.51
CA ALA A 341 -27.79 -39.81 -1.35
C ALA A 341 -29.07 -39.25 -1.99
N LEU A 342 -29.87 -38.49 -1.23
CA LEU A 342 -31.08 -37.84 -1.73
C LEU A 342 -30.75 -36.74 -2.72
N LEU A 343 -29.70 -35.95 -2.48
CA LEU A 343 -29.24 -34.95 -3.43
C LEU A 343 -28.81 -35.60 -4.75
N ALA A 344 -28.02 -36.67 -4.69
CA ALA A 344 -27.58 -37.42 -5.86
C ALA A 344 -28.77 -37.99 -6.66
N LYS A 345 -29.78 -38.52 -5.95
CA LYS A 345 -31.01 -39.02 -6.57
C LYS A 345 -31.81 -37.91 -7.24
N CYS A 346 -32.07 -36.80 -6.53
CA CYS A 346 -32.77 -35.66 -7.10
C CYS A 346 -32.06 -35.20 -8.38
N ILE A 347 -30.73 -35.08 -8.34
CA ILE A 347 -29.92 -34.62 -9.47
C ILE A 347 -30.08 -35.55 -10.68
N GLY A 348 -30.09 -36.88 -10.46
CA GLY A 348 -30.29 -37.86 -11.53
C GLY A 348 -31.70 -37.85 -12.14
N GLU A 349 -32.70 -37.32 -11.45
CA GLU A 349 -34.09 -37.24 -11.91
C GLU A 349 -34.41 -35.95 -12.69
N GLY A 350 -33.53 -34.94 -12.69
CA GLY A 350 -33.55 -33.82 -13.64
C GLY A 350 -34.71 -32.81 -13.50
N GLY A 351 -35.03 -32.33 -12.29
CA GLY A 351 -36.13 -31.38 -12.03
C GLY A 351 -35.78 -29.88 -12.12
N ALA A 352 -36.79 -29.02 -12.35
CA ALA A 352 -36.64 -27.56 -12.27
C ALA A 352 -36.38 -27.12 -10.81
N GLY A 353 -35.34 -26.30 -10.58
CA GLY A 353 -34.92 -25.85 -9.24
C GLY A 353 -33.80 -26.69 -8.60
N ILE A 354 -33.37 -27.77 -9.25
CA ILE A 354 -32.33 -28.66 -8.73
C ILE A 354 -30.98 -27.97 -8.49
N GLN A 355 -30.66 -26.94 -9.27
CA GLN A 355 -29.40 -26.22 -9.17
C GLN A 355 -29.33 -25.38 -7.89
N GLU A 356 -30.45 -24.79 -7.49
CA GLU A 356 -30.58 -24.04 -6.23
C GLU A 356 -30.46 -24.99 -5.03
N THR A 357 -31.16 -26.13 -5.09
CA THR A 357 -31.07 -27.20 -4.07
C THR A 357 -29.64 -27.75 -3.95
N ALA A 358 -28.93 -27.99 -5.06
CA ALA A 358 -27.55 -28.48 -5.04
C ALA A 358 -26.58 -27.45 -4.47
N MET A 359 -26.73 -26.17 -4.84
CA MET A 359 -25.87 -25.11 -4.32
C MET A 359 -26.09 -24.88 -2.81
N ILE A 360 -27.33 -24.91 -2.34
CA ILE A 360 -27.64 -24.78 -0.92
C ILE A 360 -27.11 -25.97 -0.11
N ASN A 361 -27.24 -27.19 -0.63
CA ASN A 361 -26.62 -28.35 0.01
C ASN A 361 -25.09 -28.23 0.04
N CYS A 362 -24.44 -27.76 -1.02
CA CYS A 362 -22.99 -27.51 -1.00
C CYS A 362 -22.60 -26.49 0.08
N ILE A 363 -23.35 -25.40 0.24
CA ILE A 363 -23.09 -24.41 1.31
C ILE A 363 -23.24 -25.07 2.68
N ILE A 364 -24.31 -25.83 2.91
CA ILE A 364 -24.55 -26.54 4.18
C ILE A 364 -23.45 -27.57 4.45
N PHE A 365 -23.01 -28.35 3.46
CA PHE A 365 -21.94 -29.33 3.62
C PHE A 365 -20.60 -28.67 3.88
N VAL A 366 -20.29 -27.56 3.21
CA VAL A 366 -19.08 -26.77 3.52
C VAL A 366 -19.13 -26.34 4.98
N THR A 367 -20.23 -25.74 5.43
CA THR A 367 -20.40 -25.33 6.84
C THR A 367 -20.30 -26.51 7.80
N TYR A 368 -20.97 -27.63 7.51
CA TYR A 368 -20.91 -28.85 8.31
C TYR A 368 -19.48 -29.38 8.46
N ASN A 369 -18.74 -29.52 7.36
CA ASN A 369 -17.39 -30.08 7.40
C ASN A 369 -16.41 -29.11 8.07
N PHE A 370 -16.60 -27.79 7.95
CA PHE A 370 -15.87 -26.82 8.76
C PHE A 370 -16.13 -27.01 10.26
N MET A 371 -17.39 -27.23 10.65
CA MET A 371 -17.76 -27.50 12.05
C MET A 371 -17.16 -28.80 12.57
N CYS A 372 -16.97 -29.78 11.70
CA CYS A 372 -16.30 -31.05 12.03
C CYS A 372 -14.78 -31.02 11.86
N ALA A 373 -14.18 -29.86 11.54
CA ALA A 373 -12.77 -29.70 11.22
C ALA A 373 -12.24 -30.56 10.04
N ASP A 374 -13.13 -31.01 9.16
CA ASP A 374 -12.78 -31.72 7.92
C ASP A 374 -12.64 -30.73 6.74
N LEU A 375 -11.50 -30.04 6.74
CA LEU A 375 -11.20 -29.01 5.74
C LEU A 375 -11.08 -29.58 4.32
N ASN A 376 -10.63 -30.82 4.16
CA ASN A 376 -10.46 -31.46 2.86
C ASN A 376 -11.82 -31.73 2.19
N THR A 377 -12.76 -32.28 2.95
CA THR A 377 -14.12 -32.53 2.45
C THR A 377 -14.87 -31.22 2.23
N ALA A 378 -14.70 -30.22 3.10
CA ALA A 378 -15.24 -28.86 2.89
C ALA A 378 -14.74 -28.26 1.56
N MET A 379 -13.44 -28.36 1.27
CA MET A 379 -12.85 -27.89 0.02
C MET A 379 -13.37 -28.64 -1.21
N SER A 380 -13.59 -29.94 -1.08
CA SER A 380 -14.18 -30.78 -2.13
C SER A 380 -15.61 -30.35 -2.47
N HIS A 381 -16.45 -30.08 -1.46
CA HIS A 381 -17.80 -29.58 -1.66
C HIS A 381 -17.82 -28.19 -2.28
N LEU A 382 -16.90 -27.31 -1.88
CA LEU A 382 -16.80 -25.96 -2.44
C LEU A 382 -16.40 -25.96 -3.92
N ARG A 383 -15.38 -26.74 -4.29
CA ARG A 383 -14.97 -26.92 -5.70
C ARG A 383 -16.10 -27.48 -6.55
N SER A 384 -16.87 -28.40 -5.99
CA SER A 384 -18.01 -29.02 -6.67
C SER A 384 -19.15 -28.01 -6.87
N GLY A 385 -19.46 -27.21 -5.85
CA GLY A 385 -20.41 -26.10 -5.96
C GLY A 385 -20.02 -25.08 -7.03
N GLY A 386 -18.73 -24.71 -7.10
CA GLY A 386 -18.20 -23.81 -8.13
C GLY A 386 -18.39 -24.36 -9.55
N LYS A 387 -18.11 -25.65 -9.77
CA LYS A 387 -18.32 -26.29 -11.08
C LYS A 387 -19.79 -26.42 -11.46
N ILE A 388 -20.68 -26.68 -10.50
CA ILE A 388 -22.14 -26.69 -10.73
C ILE A 388 -22.59 -25.31 -11.21
N TYR A 389 -22.12 -24.26 -10.54
CA TYR A 389 -22.45 -22.88 -10.87
C TYR A 389 -21.97 -22.48 -12.28
N ASP A 390 -20.71 -22.76 -12.61
CA ASP A 390 -20.13 -22.46 -13.93
C ASP A 390 -20.89 -23.15 -15.07
N LYS A 391 -21.35 -24.38 -14.85
CA LYS A 391 -22.09 -25.14 -15.86
C LYS A 391 -23.53 -24.63 -16.01
N TRP A 392 -24.17 -24.27 -14.90
CA TRP A 392 -25.48 -23.62 -14.91
C TRP A 392 -25.46 -22.28 -15.65
N ASP A 393 -24.43 -21.46 -15.41
CA ASP A 393 -24.23 -20.19 -16.09
C ASP A 393 -23.98 -20.36 -17.60
N LYS A 394 -23.20 -21.36 -18.02
CA LYS A 394 -23.00 -21.68 -19.45
C LYS A 394 -24.29 -22.09 -20.18
N VAL A 395 -25.14 -22.89 -19.55
CA VAL A 395 -26.44 -23.30 -20.12
C VAL A 395 -27.41 -22.12 -20.18
N ARG A 396 -27.43 -21.28 -19.14
CA ARG A 396 -28.26 -20.08 -19.06
C ARG A 396 -27.94 -19.04 -20.16
N ARG A 397 -26.68 -18.93 -20.59
CA ARG A 397 -26.24 -17.96 -21.62
C ARG A 397 -26.62 -18.34 -23.05
N GLY A 398 -27.21 -19.51 -23.28
CA GLY A 398 -27.78 -19.92 -24.57
C GLY A 398 -26.74 -20.41 -25.58
N ALA A 399 -26.91 -21.67 -25.97
CA ALA A 399 -26.32 -22.27 -27.16
C ALA A 399 -26.44 -21.34 -28.37
N LYS A 400 -25.29 -20.86 -28.84
CA LYS A 400 -25.10 -20.33 -30.19
C LYS A 400 -24.05 -21.14 -30.96
N TYR A 401 -23.94 -22.43 -30.68
CA TYR A 401 -23.34 -23.43 -31.55
C TYR A 401 -24.12 -24.73 -31.32
N GLY A 402 -24.69 -25.28 -32.39
CA GLY A 402 -25.65 -26.37 -32.33
C GLY A 402 -25.11 -27.62 -31.62
N GLY A 403 -25.90 -28.15 -30.69
CA GLY A 403 -25.66 -29.40 -30.00
C GLY A 403 -26.41 -29.41 -28.67
N GLU A 404 -27.43 -30.26 -28.54
CA GLU A 404 -28.10 -30.54 -27.28
C GLU A 404 -27.08 -31.07 -26.26
N ALA A 405 -26.61 -30.22 -25.36
CA ALA A 405 -25.90 -30.66 -24.16
C ALA A 405 -26.93 -30.68 -23.01
N SER A 406 -27.54 -31.83 -22.76
CA SER A 406 -28.34 -32.01 -21.54
C SER A 406 -27.40 -31.95 -20.33
N LEU A 407 -27.86 -31.27 -19.27
CA LEU A 407 -27.12 -31.11 -18.01
C LEU A 407 -26.96 -32.45 -17.25
N ASP A 408 -27.79 -33.43 -17.59
CA ASP A 408 -28.05 -34.63 -16.78
C ASP A 408 -26.94 -35.69 -16.83
N VAL A 409 -26.18 -35.79 -17.92
CA VAL A 409 -25.26 -36.94 -18.12
C VAL A 409 -23.91 -36.79 -17.37
N ASP A 410 -23.62 -35.62 -16.79
CA ASP A 410 -22.27 -35.30 -16.31
C ASP A 410 -22.20 -34.87 -14.83
N LEU A 411 -23.33 -34.51 -14.20
CA LEU A 411 -23.34 -34.24 -12.76
C LEU A 411 -23.01 -35.53 -11.98
N ALA A 412 -23.58 -36.67 -12.40
CA ALA A 412 -23.25 -37.98 -11.84
C ALA A 412 -21.76 -38.33 -12.00
N SER A 413 -21.13 -37.99 -13.13
CA SER A 413 -19.70 -38.22 -13.42
C SER A 413 -18.78 -37.30 -12.63
N MET A 414 -19.16 -36.04 -12.42
CA MET A 414 -18.41 -35.09 -11.60
C MET A 414 -18.39 -35.48 -10.11
N PHE A 415 -19.48 -36.02 -9.59
CA PHE A 415 -19.54 -36.55 -8.22
C PHE A 415 -18.97 -37.98 -8.11
N LYS A 416 -18.82 -38.71 -9.23
CA LYS A 416 -18.06 -39.97 -9.29
C LYS A 416 -16.57 -39.78 -9.00
N ILE A 417 -15.99 -38.65 -9.39
CA ILE A 417 -14.61 -38.25 -9.05
C ILE A 417 -14.47 -37.96 -7.54
N LEU A 418 -15.56 -37.66 -6.84
CA LEU A 418 -15.58 -37.44 -5.38
C LEU A 418 -15.77 -38.72 -4.55
N GLY A 419 -15.84 -39.90 -5.17
CA GLY A 419 -15.97 -41.18 -4.46
C GLY A 419 -17.36 -41.44 -3.85
N LEU A 420 -18.43 -40.81 -4.35
CA LEU A 420 -19.76 -40.81 -3.71
C LEU A 420 -20.79 -41.81 -4.31
N TYR A 421 -20.34 -42.84 -5.04
CA TYR A 421 -21.22 -43.97 -5.38
C TYR A 421 -20.72 -45.25 -4.71
N ALA A 422 -21.60 -45.82 -3.87
CA ALA A 422 -21.48 -47.08 -3.16
C ALA A 422 -20.36 -47.12 -2.10
N LEU A 423 -20.79 -46.96 -0.84
CA LEU A 423 -20.15 -47.58 0.31
C LEU A 423 -20.17 -49.11 0.09
N GLU A 424 -19.20 -49.64 -0.63
CA GLU A 424 -18.78 -51.04 -0.46
C GLU A 424 -17.65 -51.05 0.59
N ASP A 425 -18.11 -51.15 1.83
CA ASP A 425 -17.58 -51.82 3.03
C ASP A 425 -16.09 -51.76 3.45
N ASP A 426 -15.17 -51.06 2.79
CA ASP A 426 -13.75 -51.10 3.20
C ASP A 426 -12.95 -49.80 2.94
N SER A 427 -13.36 -48.66 3.52
CA SER A 427 -12.48 -47.47 3.56
C SER A 427 -12.68 -46.62 4.84
N PRO A 428 -11.64 -45.86 5.25
CA PRO A 428 -11.22 -45.71 6.65
C PRO A 428 -12.18 -44.84 7.46
N GLN A 429 -12.40 -45.27 8.71
CA GLN A 429 -13.14 -44.52 9.72
C GLN A 429 -12.63 -43.07 9.82
N PRO A 430 -13.51 -42.06 9.99
CA PRO A 430 -13.06 -40.71 10.32
C PRO A 430 -12.22 -40.79 11.60
N THR A 431 -11.00 -40.28 11.54
CA THR A 431 -10.07 -40.28 12.66
C THR A 431 -10.72 -39.55 13.85
N PRO A 432 -10.70 -40.13 15.08
CA PRO A 432 -11.36 -39.54 16.23
C PRO A 432 -10.89 -38.10 16.52
N LEU A 433 -11.84 -37.24 16.90
CA LEU A 433 -11.64 -35.83 17.28
C LEU A 433 -10.60 -35.59 18.41
N GLU A 434 -10.16 -36.65 19.10
CA GLU A 434 -9.27 -36.57 20.25
C GLU A 434 -7.83 -36.16 19.90
N GLN A 435 -7.42 -36.16 18.62
CA GLN A 435 -6.09 -35.73 18.20
C GLN A 435 -5.93 -34.21 17.96
N TYR A 436 -6.98 -33.39 18.14
CA TYR A 436 -6.96 -31.97 17.74
C TYR A 436 -7.17 -30.97 18.89
N HIS A 437 -6.74 -31.32 20.11
CA HIS A 437 -6.91 -30.48 21.30
C HIS A 437 -6.04 -29.21 21.40
N THR A 438 -5.30 -28.79 20.36
CA THR A 438 -4.47 -27.57 20.43
C THR A 438 -4.38 -26.83 19.09
N PHE A 439 -5.32 -25.93 18.80
CA PHE A 439 -5.19 -24.97 17.69
C PHE A 439 -5.55 -23.54 18.12
N PRO A 440 -4.58 -22.61 18.21
CA PRO A 440 -4.82 -21.23 18.67
C PRO A 440 -5.35 -20.24 17.60
N ASN A 441 -5.52 -20.62 16.33
CA ASN A 441 -5.74 -19.66 15.23
C ASN A 441 -7.14 -19.67 14.58
N LEU A 442 -8.14 -20.24 15.24
CA LEU A 442 -9.53 -20.16 14.79
C LEU A 442 -10.06 -18.71 14.71
N SER A 443 -9.53 -17.79 15.51
CA SER A 443 -9.99 -16.39 15.58
C SER A 443 -9.65 -15.54 14.34
N ASN A 444 -8.50 -15.77 13.71
CA ASN A 444 -8.03 -14.99 12.55
C ASN A 444 -8.66 -15.49 11.24
N ALA A 445 -8.84 -16.82 11.13
CA ALA A 445 -9.62 -17.43 10.07
C ALA A 445 -11.09 -16.98 10.18
N LYS A 446 -11.67 -17.02 11.40
CA LYS A 446 -13.02 -16.53 11.67
C LYS A 446 -13.21 -15.06 11.30
N TRP A 447 -12.31 -14.15 11.68
CA TRP A 447 -12.43 -12.72 11.36
C TRP A 447 -12.33 -12.42 9.85
N SER A 448 -11.41 -13.09 9.15
CA SER A 448 -11.23 -12.91 7.70
C SER A 448 -12.42 -13.48 6.92
N ILE A 449 -12.95 -14.62 7.37
CA ILE A 449 -14.14 -15.27 6.81
C ILE A 449 -15.40 -14.44 7.11
N GLU A 450 -15.55 -13.90 8.33
CA GLU A 450 -16.66 -13.01 8.73
C GLU A 450 -16.73 -11.74 7.85
N ASN A 451 -15.58 -11.15 7.49
CA ASN A 451 -15.51 -10.00 6.59
C ASN A 451 -15.82 -10.36 5.13
N LEU A 452 -15.25 -11.47 4.61
CA LEU A 452 -15.51 -11.99 3.25
C LEU A 452 -17.01 -12.34 3.04
N ILE A 453 -17.66 -12.85 4.08
CA ILE A 453 -19.07 -13.23 4.10
C ILE A 453 -20.00 -12.01 4.22
N ALA A 454 -19.63 -11.03 5.03
CA ALA A 454 -20.40 -9.79 5.22
C ALA A 454 -20.52 -8.98 3.91
N GLU A 455 -19.48 -8.98 3.10
CA GLU A 455 -19.47 -8.32 1.79
C GLU A 455 -20.35 -9.05 0.76
N GLY A 456 -20.28 -10.39 0.70
CA GLY A 456 -21.09 -11.22 -0.21
C GLY A 456 -22.60 -11.17 0.07
N THR A 457 -23.01 -11.09 1.34
CA THR A 457 -24.43 -11.10 1.73
C THR A 457 -25.10 -9.72 1.72
N SER A 458 -24.35 -8.63 1.55
CA SER A 458 -24.92 -7.27 1.44
C SER A 458 -25.95 -7.15 0.29
N HIS A 459 -25.85 -8.00 -0.74
CA HIS A 459 -26.60 -7.90 -2.00
C HIS A 459 -27.73 -8.95 -2.23
N PHE A 460 -27.90 -9.96 -1.37
CA PHE A 460 -29.12 -10.83 -1.35
C PHE A 460 -30.38 -10.10 -0.83
N ARG A 461 -30.31 -8.77 -0.68
CA ARG A 461 -31.30 -7.94 0.01
C ARG A 461 -32.47 -7.52 -0.88
N ASP A 462 -32.36 -7.68 -2.20
CA ASP A 462 -33.41 -7.27 -3.13
C ASP A 462 -34.06 -8.52 -3.76
N GLY A 463 -35.24 -8.88 -3.26
CA GLY A 463 -35.93 -10.18 -3.44
C GLY A 463 -36.36 -10.55 -4.86
N SER A 464 -35.48 -10.45 -5.85
CA SER A 464 -35.76 -10.63 -7.27
C SER A 464 -35.73 -12.07 -7.78
N MET A 465 -35.35 -13.08 -6.98
CA MET A 465 -35.43 -14.49 -7.42
C MET A 465 -36.80 -15.15 -7.18
N ARG A 466 -37.73 -14.53 -6.45
CA ARG A 466 -39.05 -15.14 -6.18
C ARG A 466 -40.05 -15.08 -7.35
N SER A 467 -39.73 -14.45 -8.49
CA SER A 467 -40.70 -14.25 -9.58
C SER A 467 -40.50 -15.13 -10.82
N PHE A 468 -39.84 -16.27 -10.73
CA PHE A 468 -39.52 -17.12 -11.90
C PHE A 468 -40.51 -18.25 -12.18
N ASN A 469 -41.78 -18.12 -11.76
CA ASN A 469 -42.83 -19.11 -12.08
C ASN A 469 -43.99 -18.54 -12.92
N SER A 470 -43.69 -17.73 -13.95
CA SER A 470 -44.64 -17.50 -15.03
C SER A 470 -43.91 -17.37 -16.38
N PRO A 471 -44.32 -18.12 -17.44
CA PRO A 471 -43.74 -18.02 -18.78
C PRO A 471 -43.95 -16.66 -19.48
N ASP A 472 -44.80 -15.78 -18.93
CA ASP A 472 -45.35 -14.64 -19.67
C ASP A 472 -44.73 -13.27 -19.35
N ASN A 473 -43.59 -13.19 -18.64
CA ASN A 473 -42.95 -11.89 -18.34
C ASN A 473 -41.41 -11.94 -18.36
N PRO A 474 -40.73 -11.34 -19.36
CA PRO A 474 -39.26 -11.30 -19.40
C PRO A 474 -38.67 -10.33 -18.36
N PRO A 475 -37.43 -10.57 -17.85
CA PRO A 475 -36.85 -9.76 -16.79
C PRO A 475 -36.60 -8.31 -17.25
N THR A 476 -36.79 -7.34 -16.35
CA THR A 476 -36.47 -5.93 -16.63
C THR A 476 -34.95 -5.69 -16.59
N ARG A 477 -34.48 -4.70 -17.36
CA ARG A 477 -33.04 -4.34 -17.54
C ARG A 477 -32.25 -4.12 -16.23
N HIS A 478 -32.94 -3.81 -15.13
CA HIS A 478 -32.31 -3.65 -13.81
C HIS A 478 -31.84 -4.99 -13.22
N VAL A 479 -32.55 -6.09 -13.50
CA VAL A 479 -32.17 -7.45 -13.09
C VAL A 479 -30.87 -7.87 -13.78
N GLN A 480 -30.71 -7.54 -15.08
CA GLN A 480 -29.52 -7.88 -15.87
C GLN A 480 -28.25 -7.07 -15.52
N GLU A 481 -28.39 -5.80 -15.14
CA GLU A 481 -27.23 -5.00 -14.68
C GLU A 481 -26.77 -5.42 -13.27
N THR A 482 -27.68 -5.89 -12.42
CA THR A 482 -27.35 -6.42 -11.09
C THR A 482 -26.68 -7.81 -11.17
N GLU A 483 -27.06 -8.63 -12.16
CA GLU A 483 -26.46 -9.94 -12.45
C GLU A 483 -25.01 -9.87 -12.97
N ASN A 484 -24.66 -8.84 -13.74
CA ASN A 484 -23.28 -8.65 -14.22
C ASN A 484 -22.33 -8.16 -13.12
N ALA A 485 -22.83 -7.36 -12.17
CA ALA A 485 -22.08 -6.96 -10.98
C ALA A 485 -21.88 -8.12 -9.99
N TYR A 486 -22.86 -9.03 -9.90
CA TYR A 486 -22.75 -10.29 -9.15
C TYR A 486 -21.67 -11.21 -9.74
N HIS A 487 -21.61 -11.31 -11.07
CA HIS A 487 -20.61 -12.07 -11.82
C HIS A 487 -19.16 -11.66 -11.58
N TYR A 488 -18.88 -10.35 -11.49
CA TYR A 488 -17.53 -9.84 -11.25
C TYR A 488 -17.06 -10.12 -9.82
N LYS A 489 -17.98 -10.04 -8.84
CA LYS A 489 -17.66 -10.21 -7.42
C LYS A 489 -17.57 -11.67 -6.97
N LEU A 490 -18.30 -12.60 -7.60
CA LEU A 490 -18.13 -14.04 -7.36
C LEU A 490 -16.78 -14.57 -7.85
N LYS A 491 -16.25 -14.01 -8.96
CA LYS A 491 -14.87 -14.28 -9.41
C LYS A 491 -13.84 -13.77 -8.42
N GLN A 492 -14.07 -12.58 -7.86
CA GLN A 492 -13.23 -12.03 -6.80
C GLN A 492 -13.29 -12.90 -5.53
N TRP A 493 -14.48 -13.39 -5.17
CA TRP A 493 -14.66 -14.28 -4.01
C TRP A 493 -13.94 -15.63 -4.18
N ALA A 494 -14.03 -16.27 -5.34
CA ALA A 494 -13.31 -17.52 -5.63
C ALA A 494 -11.79 -17.30 -5.58
N PHE A 495 -11.32 -16.17 -6.10
CA PHE A 495 -9.90 -15.78 -6.08
C PHE A 495 -9.40 -15.50 -4.66
N ASP A 496 -10.14 -14.73 -3.86
CA ASP A 496 -9.76 -14.36 -2.49
C ASP A 496 -9.77 -15.58 -1.55
N PHE A 497 -10.69 -16.52 -1.77
CA PHE A 497 -10.78 -17.76 -1.00
C PHE A 497 -9.67 -18.77 -1.39
N GLU A 498 -9.34 -18.91 -2.69
CA GLU A 498 -8.17 -19.68 -3.12
C GLU A 498 -6.86 -19.10 -2.54
N SER A 499 -6.76 -17.77 -2.46
CA SER A 499 -5.62 -17.07 -1.84
C SER A 499 -5.51 -17.33 -0.34
N LEU A 500 -6.65 -17.39 0.38
CA LEU A 500 -6.71 -17.73 1.80
C LEU A 500 -6.34 -19.20 2.07
N VAL A 501 -6.80 -20.14 1.25
CA VAL A 501 -6.46 -21.57 1.37
C VAL A 501 -4.98 -21.83 1.04
N TYR A 502 -4.43 -21.10 0.06
CA TYR A 502 -3.00 -21.12 -0.22
C TYR A 502 -2.18 -20.61 0.98
N SER A 503 -2.69 -19.62 1.72
CA SER A 503 -2.02 -19.12 2.93
C SER A 503 -2.07 -20.10 4.11
N ILE A 504 -3.16 -20.87 4.26
CA ILE A 504 -3.32 -21.85 5.34
C ILE A 504 -2.48 -23.11 5.06
N ASN A 505 -2.43 -23.61 3.82
CA ASN A 505 -1.59 -24.77 3.47
C ASN A 505 -0.08 -24.49 3.59
N ARG A 506 0.35 -23.22 3.53
CA ARG A 506 1.77 -22.83 3.68
C ARG A 506 2.30 -22.91 5.11
N GLU A 507 1.44 -22.92 6.14
CA GLU A 507 1.89 -23.06 7.54
C GLU A 507 2.14 -24.53 7.95
N PHE A 508 1.74 -25.52 7.13
CA PHE A 508 1.71 -26.93 7.53
C PHE A 508 2.63 -27.87 6.74
N THR A 509 3.46 -27.37 5.81
CA THR A 509 4.44 -28.22 5.09
C THR A 509 5.81 -27.55 5.05
N VAL A 510 6.66 -27.88 6.03
CA VAL A 510 8.11 -27.75 5.92
C VAL A 510 8.64 -29.13 5.55
N GLU A 511 8.51 -29.51 4.28
CA GLU A 511 9.26 -30.64 3.73
C GLU A 511 10.01 -30.20 2.47
N GLU A 512 11.26 -30.67 2.40
CA GLU A 512 12.36 -30.35 1.49
C GLU A 512 11.98 -29.91 0.07
N GLN A 513 12.28 -28.66 -0.32
CA GLN A 513 12.26 -28.25 -1.73
C GLN A 513 13.37 -27.25 -2.10
N ASP A 514 14.22 -27.68 -3.05
CA ASP A 514 15.46 -27.09 -3.58
C ASP A 514 15.65 -25.56 -3.49
N GLU A 515 16.37 -25.11 -2.44
CA GLU A 515 16.26 -23.76 -1.88
C GLU A 515 17.35 -22.78 -2.38
N ILE A 516 16.93 -21.65 -2.96
CA ILE A 516 17.63 -20.37 -2.79
C ILE A 516 16.87 -19.53 -1.77
N THR A 517 17.58 -19.04 -0.76
CA THR A 517 16.97 -18.25 0.31
C THR A 517 17.38 -16.79 0.16
N SER A 518 16.44 -15.96 -0.35
CA SER A 518 16.53 -14.51 -0.30
C SER A 518 16.10 -14.02 1.09
N LEU A 519 17.08 -13.53 1.85
CA LEU A 519 16.86 -12.90 3.13
C LEU A 519 16.25 -11.52 2.90
N ARG A 520 14.96 -11.39 3.22
CA ARG A 520 14.17 -10.16 3.24
C ARG A 520 13.46 -9.77 1.95
N GLY A 521 12.14 -9.58 2.09
CA GLY A 521 11.23 -9.12 1.04
C GLY A 521 11.21 -7.60 0.90
N GLY A 522 12.40 -6.99 0.88
CA GLY A 522 12.58 -5.54 0.70
C GLY A 522 12.71 -5.11 -0.77
N THR A 523 13.16 -3.87 -0.99
CA THR A 523 13.33 -3.27 -2.33
C THR A 523 14.15 -4.14 -3.28
N ALA A 524 15.36 -4.54 -2.90
CA ALA A 524 16.20 -5.41 -3.73
C ALA A 524 15.77 -6.88 -3.68
N GLY A 525 15.48 -7.40 -2.48
CA GLY A 525 15.18 -8.82 -2.29
C GLY A 525 13.99 -9.32 -3.10
N LEU A 526 12.94 -8.50 -3.25
CA LEU A 526 11.79 -8.86 -4.11
C LEU A 526 12.14 -8.82 -5.59
N ALA A 527 12.98 -7.89 -6.04
CA ALA A 527 13.43 -7.86 -7.43
C ALA A 527 14.27 -9.10 -7.78
N VAL A 528 15.21 -9.48 -6.92
CA VAL A 528 15.99 -10.72 -7.09
C VAL A 528 15.08 -11.95 -7.07
N ALA A 529 14.20 -12.06 -6.06
CA ALA A 529 13.31 -13.20 -5.92
C ALA A 529 12.36 -13.37 -7.12
N ASN A 530 11.88 -12.26 -7.66
CA ASN A 530 11.11 -12.27 -8.90
C ASN A 530 11.92 -12.87 -10.06
N ARG A 531 13.12 -12.36 -10.31
CA ARG A 531 13.93 -12.82 -11.45
C ARG A 531 14.37 -14.27 -11.31
N LEU A 532 14.74 -14.72 -10.11
CA LEU A 532 15.14 -16.10 -9.90
C LEU A 532 13.95 -17.07 -10.03
N SER A 533 12.75 -16.68 -9.59
CA SER A 533 11.55 -17.51 -9.72
C SER A 533 10.99 -17.58 -11.15
N GLU A 534 11.52 -16.83 -12.12
CA GLU A 534 11.25 -17.04 -13.54
C GLU A 534 11.71 -18.43 -14.01
N ILE A 535 12.73 -19.00 -13.35
CA ILE A 535 13.22 -20.34 -13.63
C ILE A 535 12.35 -21.34 -12.85
N SER A 536 11.45 -22.01 -13.56
CA SER A 536 10.44 -22.90 -12.96
C SER A 536 11.02 -24.05 -12.11
N SER A 537 12.26 -24.47 -12.37
CA SER A 537 12.97 -25.49 -11.61
C SER A 537 13.66 -24.98 -10.34
N MET A 538 13.58 -23.68 -10.05
CA MET A 538 14.20 -23.06 -8.88
C MET A 538 13.16 -22.63 -7.87
N SER A 539 13.25 -23.13 -6.64
CA SER A 539 12.44 -22.64 -5.52
C SER A 539 13.14 -21.48 -4.83
N VAL A 540 12.40 -20.39 -4.62
CA VAL A 540 12.88 -19.16 -4.00
C VAL A 540 12.11 -18.89 -2.73
N ALA A 541 12.81 -18.86 -1.60
CA ALA A 541 12.25 -18.47 -0.30
C ALA A 541 12.62 -17.02 0.03
N VAL A 542 11.63 -16.19 0.38
CA VAL A 542 11.77 -14.81 0.83
C VAL A 542 11.37 -14.73 2.30
N ILE A 543 12.26 -14.26 3.17
CA ILE A 543 12.00 -14.17 4.62
C ILE A 543 11.78 -12.72 5.04
N GLU A 544 10.56 -12.27 5.27
CA GLU A 544 10.23 -10.88 5.66
C GLU A 544 9.73 -10.80 7.10
N ALA A 545 10.34 -9.90 7.89
CA ALA A 545 9.96 -9.67 9.28
C ALA A 545 8.65 -8.86 9.43
N GLY A 546 8.30 -8.06 8.42
CA GLY A 546 7.02 -7.36 8.32
C GLY A 546 5.91 -8.21 7.69
N ASP A 547 4.73 -7.59 7.59
CA ASP A 547 3.54 -8.17 6.96
C ASP A 547 3.26 -7.49 5.60
N LYS A 548 2.22 -7.95 4.88
CA LYS A 548 1.67 -7.32 3.70
C LYS A 548 1.09 -5.95 4.03
N VAL A 549 1.32 -4.99 3.15
CA VAL A 549 0.76 -3.62 3.26
C VAL A 549 -0.07 -3.23 2.04
N PHE A 550 -0.52 -4.21 1.24
CA PHE A 550 -1.24 -4.00 -0.02
C PHE A 550 -2.40 -3.00 0.08
N ASN A 551 -3.19 -3.08 1.15
CA ASN A 551 -4.35 -2.22 1.41
C ASN A 551 -4.10 -1.18 2.51
N ASN A 552 -2.86 -1.01 2.99
CA ASN A 552 -2.56 -0.05 4.06
C ASN A 552 -2.62 1.39 3.49
N PRO A 553 -3.55 2.24 3.95
CA PRO A 553 -3.72 3.59 3.40
C PRO A 553 -2.52 4.51 3.65
N ASN A 554 -1.71 4.24 4.68
CA ASN A 554 -0.49 5.00 4.98
C ASN A 554 0.62 4.70 3.96
N VAL A 555 0.52 3.58 3.25
CA VAL A 555 1.45 3.15 2.20
C VAL A 555 0.90 3.49 0.82
N THR A 556 -0.33 3.06 0.53
CA THR A 556 -0.89 3.08 -0.82
C THR A 556 -1.14 4.48 -1.36
N ASN A 557 -1.45 5.45 -0.50
CA ASN A 557 -1.74 6.82 -0.90
C ASN A 557 -0.45 7.58 -1.26
N PRO A 558 -0.27 8.01 -2.52
CA PRO A 558 0.94 8.72 -2.96
C PRO A 558 1.10 10.11 -2.31
N ASN A 559 0.06 10.64 -1.66
CA ASN A 559 0.10 11.91 -0.94
C ASN A 559 0.28 11.76 0.58
N ALA A 560 0.51 10.54 1.09
CA ALA A 560 0.62 10.23 2.51
C ALA A 560 2.07 9.98 2.99
N PHE A 561 3.07 10.51 2.27
CA PHE A 561 4.46 10.47 2.73
C PHE A 561 4.57 11.00 4.18
N THR A 562 5.40 10.34 4.98
CA THR A 562 5.60 10.48 6.44
C THR A 562 4.51 9.88 7.35
N VAL A 563 3.29 9.59 6.88
CA VAL A 563 2.20 9.06 7.73
C VAL A 563 2.49 7.64 8.27
N ALA A 564 3.36 6.89 7.59
CA ALA A 564 3.78 5.55 8.00
C ALA A 564 4.91 5.54 9.05
N LEU A 565 5.59 6.67 9.28
CA LEU A 565 6.67 6.74 10.26
C LEU A 565 6.14 6.50 11.67
N GLU A 566 6.97 5.91 12.54
CA GLU A 566 6.61 5.59 13.93
C GLU A 566 5.45 4.58 14.10
N THR A 567 4.94 4.02 13.00
CA THR A 567 3.96 2.93 13.02
C THR A 567 4.63 1.56 13.04
N SER A 568 3.85 0.48 13.14
CA SER A 568 4.38 -0.90 13.15
C SER A 568 5.10 -1.33 11.87
N ILE A 569 4.95 -0.57 10.77
CA ILE A 569 5.62 -0.81 9.50
C ILE A 569 6.89 0.03 9.31
N ASP A 570 7.31 0.74 10.36
CA ASP A 570 8.61 1.40 10.45
C ASP A 570 9.45 0.71 11.53
N TRP A 571 10.70 0.38 11.20
CA TRP A 571 11.64 -0.22 12.15
C TRP A 571 12.04 0.72 13.28
N GLN A 572 12.01 2.04 13.04
CA GLN A 572 12.29 3.07 14.04
C GLN A 572 13.64 2.86 14.73
N TYR A 573 14.69 2.67 13.93
CA TYR A 573 16.05 2.61 14.46
C TYR A 573 16.44 3.95 15.10
N SER A 574 17.53 3.94 15.86
CA SER A 574 18.12 5.16 16.42
C SER A 574 19.63 5.09 16.28
N THR A 575 20.25 6.24 16.05
CA THR A 575 21.71 6.33 16.10
C THR A 575 22.23 6.18 17.53
N THR A 576 23.52 5.91 17.67
CA THR A 576 24.26 6.27 18.88
C THR A 576 24.39 7.81 18.98
N ASN A 577 24.92 8.30 20.11
CA ASN A 577 25.23 9.71 20.27
C ASN A 577 26.15 10.20 19.14
N GLN A 578 25.71 11.20 18.39
CA GLN A 578 26.50 11.82 17.34
C GLN A 578 27.46 12.85 17.95
N THR A 579 28.67 12.41 18.30
CA THR A 579 29.67 13.21 19.06
C THR A 579 30.11 14.49 18.36
N HIS A 580 29.97 14.56 17.04
CA HIS A 580 30.32 15.72 16.22
C HIS A 580 29.10 16.61 15.88
N ALA A 581 27.91 16.19 16.32
CA ALA A 581 26.64 16.86 16.15
C ALA A 581 25.92 17.02 17.52
N ASP A 582 26.63 17.60 18.48
CA ASP A 582 26.14 17.98 19.82
C ASP A 582 25.57 16.81 20.65
N GLY A 583 26.04 15.58 20.38
CA GLY A 583 25.63 14.38 21.10
C GLY A 583 24.20 13.94 20.82
N ARG A 584 23.57 14.46 19.75
CA ARG A 584 22.18 14.12 19.37
C ARG A 584 22.05 12.62 19.08
N ILE A 585 20.93 12.05 19.49
CA ILE A 585 20.45 10.74 19.04
C ILE A 585 19.36 11.01 18.01
N MET A 586 19.46 10.38 16.85
CA MET A 586 18.59 10.67 15.71
C MET A 586 17.77 9.43 15.33
N PRO A 587 16.46 9.59 15.05
CA PRO A 587 15.65 8.49 14.53
C PRO A 587 16.12 8.12 13.11
N TYR A 588 16.03 6.84 12.80
CA TYR A 588 16.29 6.27 11.48
C TYR A 588 15.12 5.42 11.04
N HIS A 589 14.50 5.83 9.94
CA HIS A 589 13.30 5.19 9.45
C HIS A 589 13.66 4.14 8.38
N SER A 590 13.03 2.97 8.48
CA SER A 590 13.19 1.88 7.50
C SER A 590 11.93 1.05 7.46
N GLY A 591 11.45 0.68 6.28
CA GLY A 591 10.18 -0.03 6.16
C GLY A 591 10.28 -1.47 6.66
N LYS A 592 9.41 -1.85 7.59
CA LYS A 592 9.16 -3.21 8.10
C LYS A 592 7.88 -3.77 7.49
N ALA A 593 7.94 -4.10 6.21
CA ALA A 593 6.81 -4.61 5.44
C ALA A 593 7.32 -5.40 4.24
N LEU A 594 6.46 -6.23 3.64
CA LEU A 594 6.70 -6.73 2.30
C LEU A 594 6.78 -5.53 1.34
N GLY A 595 7.95 -5.32 0.72
CA GLY A 595 8.33 -4.14 -0.03
C GLY A 595 9.43 -3.29 0.64
N GLY A 596 9.73 -3.53 1.92
CA GLY A 596 10.76 -2.82 2.69
C GLY A 596 10.55 -1.30 2.70
N THR A 597 11.63 -0.54 2.69
CA THR A 597 11.58 0.94 2.75
C THR A 597 10.86 1.59 1.56
N SER A 598 10.71 0.90 0.42
CA SER A 598 9.92 1.44 -0.71
C SER A 598 8.45 1.72 -0.35
N THR A 599 7.94 1.07 0.70
CA THR A 599 6.57 1.26 1.22
C THR A 599 6.40 2.57 2.00
N ILE A 600 7.47 3.17 2.52
CA ILE A 600 7.41 4.37 3.37
C ILE A 600 8.24 5.55 2.83
N ASN A 601 9.04 5.36 1.78
CA ASN A 601 9.91 6.39 1.22
C ASN A 601 9.14 7.55 0.52
N GLY A 602 9.87 8.56 0.08
CA GLY A 602 9.33 9.74 -0.63
C GLY A 602 8.91 9.53 -2.08
N MET A 603 9.03 8.31 -2.63
CA MET A 603 8.70 7.92 -4.01
C MET A 603 9.53 8.58 -5.12
N THR A 604 10.37 9.57 -4.85
CA THR A 604 11.21 10.22 -5.86
C THR A 604 12.06 9.20 -6.64
N TYR A 605 12.02 9.26 -7.98
CA TYR A 605 12.78 8.39 -8.86
C TYR A 605 13.82 9.20 -9.64
N ILE A 606 15.05 9.18 -9.13
CA ILE A 606 16.22 9.83 -9.74
C ILE A 606 17.40 8.85 -9.61
N ARG A 607 18.23 8.72 -10.65
CA ARG A 607 19.32 7.72 -10.70
C ARG A 607 20.60 8.19 -10.00
N ALA A 608 21.66 8.45 -10.75
CA ALA A 608 22.99 8.79 -10.23
C ALA A 608 23.79 9.50 -11.34
N GLU A 609 24.93 10.11 -11.00
CA GLU A 609 25.85 10.52 -12.05
C GLU A 609 26.60 9.37 -12.68
N LYS A 610 26.75 9.44 -14.00
CA LYS A 610 27.50 8.43 -14.75
C LYS A 610 28.93 8.31 -14.24
N SER A 611 29.57 9.42 -13.87
CA SER A 611 30.93 9.42 -13.33
C SER A 611 31.00 8.76 -11.96
N GLN A 612 29.97 8.91 -11.11
CA GLN A 612 29.88 8.21 -9.82
C GLN A 612 29.72 6.70 -10.00
N ILE A 613 28.92 6.23 -10.96
CA ILE A 613 28.79 4.79 -11.22
C ILE A 613 30.09 4.25 -11.83
N ASN A 614 30.70 4.98 -12.76
CA ASN A 614 31.96 4.57 -13.38
C ASN A 614 33.12 4.42 -12.38
N THR A 615 33.11 5.15 -11.26
CA THR A 615 34.15 4.96 -10.24
C THR A 615 34.04 3.62 -9.54
N TRP A 616 32.90 2.92 -9.58
CA TRP A 616 32.80 1.57 -9.03
C TRP A 616 33.71 0.61 -9.81
N GLY A 617 33.73 0.71 -11.13
CA GLY A 617 34.69 0.02 -11.99
C GLY A 617 36.14 0.43 -11.72
N VAL A 618 36.40 1.74 -11.59
CA VAL A 618 37.75 2.25 -11.26
C VAL A 618 38.27 1.77 -9.90
N LEU A 619 37.37 1.55 -8.94
CA LEU A 619 37.70 0.99 -7.62
C LEU A 619 38.14 -0.48 -7.69
N GLY A 620 37.94 -1.15 -8.82
CA GLY A 620 38.27 -2.55 -9.05
C GLY A 620 37.07 -3.48 -9.24
N ASN A 621 35.86 -2.93 -9.36
CA ASN A 621 34.66 -3.72 -9.59
C ASN A 621 34.36 -3.81 -11.09
N GLU A 622 35.10 -4.67 -11.80
CA GLU A 622 34.87 -4.93 -13.22
C GLU A 622 33.40 -5.25 -13.50
N GLY A 623 32.89 -4.74 -14.63
CA GLY A 623 31.48 -4.86 -14.97
C GLY A 623 30.61 -3.72 -14.40
N TRP A 624 31.09 -2.86 -13.52
CA TRP A 624 30.29 -1.79 -12.90
C TRP A 624 30.62 -0.40 -13.42
N SER A 625 30.02 -0.06 -14.56
CA SER A 625 29.96 1.28 -15.13
C SER A 625 28.53 1.73 -15.40
N TRP A 626 28.34 3.02 -15.71
CA TRP A 626 27.05 3.56 -16.11
C TRP A 626 26.47 2.82 -17.32
N ASP A 627 27.28 2.57 -18.34
CA ASP A 627 26.83 1.91 -19.57
C ASP A 627 26.42 0.46 -19.32
N GLU A 628 27.05 -0.21 -18.35
CA GLU A 628 26.69 -1.57 -17.95
C GLU A 628 25.50 -1.62 -16.99
N LEU A 629 25.20 -0.54 -16.26
CA LEU A 629 24.10 -0.49 -15.30
C LEU A 629 22.82 0.13 -15.88
N LEU A 630 22.92 1.04 -16.86
CA LEU A 630 21.79 1.68 -17.54
C LEU A 630 20.77 0.68 -18.11
N PRO A 631 21.18 -0.44 -18.75
CA PRO A 631 20.23 -1.46 -19.19
C PRO A 631 19.39 -2.04 -18.05
N TYR A 632 19.96 -2.19 -16.85
CA TYR A 632 19.26 -2.71 -15.68
C TYR A 632 18.35 -1.68 -15.02
N TYR A 633 18.71 -0.40 -15.05
CA TYR A 633 17.76 0.67 -14.72
C TYR A 633 16.53 0.60 -15.62
N LYS A 634 16.72 0.50 -16.95
CA LYS A 634 15.62 0.39 -17.92
C LYS A 634 14.84 -0.92 -17.75
N LYS A 635 15.50 -2.06 -17.50
CA LYS A 635 14.87 -3.37 -17.25
C LYS A 635 13.93 -3.34 -16.03
N SER A 636 14.25 -2.52 -15.02
CA SER A 636 13.42 -2.37 -13.83
C SER A 636 12.15 -1.53 -14.07
N GLU A 637 12.17 -0.63 -15.05
CA GLU A 637 11.25 0.50 -15.17
C GLU A 637 10.16 0.31 -16.24
N ASP A 638 8.93 0.68 -15.89
CA ASP A 638 7.81 0.95 -16.79
C ASP A 638 7.41 2.43 -16.66
N PHE A 639 7.96 3.26 -17.54
CA PHE A 639 7.86 4.70 -17.49
C PHE A 639 6.59 5.22 -18.19
N SER A 640 5.76 5.91 -17.41
CA SER A 640 4.59 6.62 -17.89
C SER A 640 4.96 8.01 -18.40
N ILE A 641 4.86 8.18 -19.72
CA ILE A 641 5.01 9.47 -20.41
C ILE A 641 4.13 10.55 -19.74
N PRO A 642 4.66 11.76 -19.48
CA PRO A 642 3.89 12.85 -18.87
C PRO A 642 2.70 13.26 -19.74
N THR A 643 1.54 13.47 -19.12
CA THR A 643 0.37 14.05 -19.78
C THR A 643 0.62 15.50 -20.20
N LEU A 644 -0.21 16.06 -21.10
CA LEU A 644 -0.11 17.47 -21.49
C LEU A 644 -0.17 18.43 -20.31
N ALA A 645 -0.93 18.13 -19.26
CA ALA A 645 -1.04 18.96 -18.06
C ALA A 645 0.22 18.90 -17.18
N GLN A 646 0.83 17.71 -17.07
CA GLN A 646 2.10 17.52 -16.36
C GLN A 646 3.25 18.18 -17.12
N ALA A 647 3.29 18.03 -18.45
CA ALA A 647 4.26 18.72 -19.31
C ALA A 647 4.13 20.25 -19.22
N ALA A 648 2.90 20.78 -19.18
CA ALA A 648 2.65 22.20 -18.91
C ALA A 648 3.07 22.63 -17.48
N SER A 649 3.28 21.68 -16.57
CA SER A 649 3.80 21.88 -15.22
C SER A 649 5.30 21.64 -15.09
N GLY A 650 6.01 21.48 -16.21
CA GLY A 650 7.46 21.33 -16.26
C GLY A 650 7.97 19.90 -16.38
N ALA A 651 7.10 18.89 -16.35
CA ALA A 651 7.50 17.51 -16.50
C ALA A 651 8.08 17.26 -17.91
N THR A 652 9.33 16.84 -17.95
CA THR A 652 10.05 16.46 -19.16
C THR A 652 10.72 15.11 -18.95
N TYR A 653 11.11 14.47 -20.05
CA TYR A 653 11.84 13.20 -20.04
C TYR A 653 12.58 13.05 -21.37
N ASP A 654 13.59 12.18 -21.39
CA ASP A 654 14.26 11.73 -22.60
C ASP A 654 14.00 10.22 -22.79
N PRO A 655 13.33 9.80 -23.88
CA PRO A 655 12.96 8.40 -24.10
C PRO A 655 14.17 7.45 -24.15
N ASP A 656 15.37 7.93 -24.47
CA ASP A 656 16.54 7.05 -24.55
C ASP A 656 16.94 6.47 -23.19
N TYR A 657 16.58 7.14 -22.09
CA TYR A 657 16.96 6.73 -20.75
C TYR A 657 15.90 5.92 -20.01
N HIS A 658 14.68 5.80 -20.51
CA HIS A 658 13.58 5.18 -19.77
C HIS A 658 13.20 3.79 -20.30
N GLY A 659 12.87 2.88 -19.38
CA GLY A 659 12.24 1.60 -19.71
C GLY A 659 10.72 1.74 -19.79
N GLU A 660 10.06 0.94 -20.62
CA GLU A 660 8.58 0.97 -20.82
C GLU A 660 7.93 -0.41 -20.60
N ALA A 661 8.66 -1.35 -19.98
CA ALA A 661 8.23 -2.75 -19.87
C ALA A 661 8.68 -3.44 -18.56
N GLY A 662 9.39 -2.72 -17.69
CA GLY A 662 9.84 -3.26 -16.40
C GLY A 662 8.72 -3.39 -15.38
N PRO A 663 8.94 -4.07 -14.25
CA PRO A 663 7.88 -4.28 -13.25
C PRO A 663 7.52 -3.02 -12.44
N LEU A 664 8.44 -2.07 -12.30
CA LEU A 664 8.25 -0.86 -11.50
C LEU A 664 7.66 0.26 -12.34
N LYS A 665 6.38 0.59 -12.12
CA LYS A 665 5.77 1.80 -12.68
C LYS A 665 6.41 3.06 -12.13
N VAL A 666 6.88 3.89 -13.04
CA VAL A 666 7.47 5.19 -12.75
C VAL A 666 6.73 6.24 -13.57
N GLY A 667 6.40 7.37 -12.97
CA GLY A 667 5.71 8.44 -13.68
C GLY A 667 5.44 9.64 -12.80
N PHE A 668 4.70 10.59 -13.33
CA PHE A 668 4.36 11.80 -12.61
C PHE A 668 3.02 11.62 -11.90
N THR A 669 2.92 12.05 -10.64
CA THR A 669 1.69 11.93 -9.85
C THR A 669 0.53 12.69 -10.51
N TYR A 670 -0.70 12.22 -10.33
CA TYR A 670 -1.90 12.85 -10.89
C TYR A 670 -2.09 14.30 -10.39
N GLY A 671 -1.60 14.60 -9.18
CA GLY A 671 -1.66 15.94 -8.57
C GLY A 671 -0.72 16.98 -9.16
N THR A 672 0.15 16.61 -10.11
CA THR A 672 1.12 17.51 -10.75
C THR A 672 0.44 18.33 -11.86
N LEU A 673 -0.29 19.38 -11.46
CA LEU A 673 -1.18 20.16 -12.34
C LEU A 673 -0.99 21.69 -12.27
N ASN A 674 0.01 22.19 -11.53
CA ASN A 674 0.21 23.62 -11.31
C ASN A 674 1.34 24.20 -12.18
N GLY A 675 0.99 24.70 -13.36
CA GLY A 675 1.93 25.21 -14.35
C GLY A 675 2.73 26.46 -13.97
N SER A 676 2.17 27.37 -13.17
CA SER A 676 2.80 28.69 -12.97
C SER A 676 3.95 28.71 -11.96
N LEU A 677 3.96 27.79 -10.99
CA LEU A 677 4.97 27.81 -9.91
C LEU A 677 6.32 27.28 -10.38
N PHE A 678 6.33 26.23 -11.23
CA PHE A 678 7.58 25.68 -11.76
C PHE A 678 8.37 26.72 -12.53
N ASP A 679 7.72 27.52 -13.38
CA ASP A 679 8.41 28.57 -14.14
C ASP A 679 9.06 29.63 -13.23
N ILE A 680 8.44 29.96 -12.09
CA ILE A 680 9.00 30.88 -11.08
C ILE A 680 10.22 30.26 -10.41
N VAL A 681 10.11 29.01 -9.94
CA VAL A 681 11.20 28.28 -9.27
C VAL A 681 12.38 28.09 -10.24
N LYS A 682 12.10 27.60 -11.45
CA LYS A 682 13.07 27.43 -12.54
C LYS A 682 13.74 28.75 -12.91
N ALA A 683 12.99 29.84 -13.08
CA ALA A 683 13.57 31.14 -13.42
C ALA A 683 14.49 31.67 -12.30
N THR A 684 14.12 31.44 -11.04
CA THR A 684 14.96 31.83 -9.90
C THR A 684 16.27 31.05 -9.90
N TRP A 685 16.22 29.71 -10.05
CA TRP A 685 17.42 28.87 -10.13
C TRP A 685 18.30 29.19 -11.34
N ASN A 686 17.69 29.42 -12.52
CA ASN A 686 18.42 29.88 -13.71
C ASN A 686 19.11 31.22 -13.47
N GLY A 687 18.47 32.15 -12.74
CA GLY A 687 19.07 33.43 -12.33
C GLY A 687 20.26 33.26 -11.38
N LEU A 688 20.31 32.16 -10.63
CA LEU A 688 21.43 31.76 -9.77
C LEU A 688 22.47 30.88 -10.48
N GLY A 689 22.35 30.68 -11.80
CA GLY A 689 23.32 29.93 -12.60
C GLY A 689 23.10 28.41 -12.68
N ILE A 690 22.04 27.89 -12.07
CA ILE A 690 21.66 26.48 -12.18
C ILE A 690 20.85 26.28 -13.47
N PRO A 691 21.26 25.40 -14.39
CA PRO A 691 20.54 25.20 -15.64
C PRO A 691 19.26 24.39 -15.43
N THR A 692 18.34 24.48 -16.38
CA THR A 692 17.22 23.53 -16.46
C THR A 692 17.73 22.19 -17.01
N ASN A 693 17.34 21.09 -16.36
CA ASN A 693 17.66 19.74 -16.79
C ASN A 693 16.40 19.06 -17.35
N THR A 694 16.51 18.49 -18.55
CA THR A 694 15.39 17.81 -19.22
C THR A 694 15.11 16.45 -18.60
N ASP A 695 16.13 15.74 -18.13
CA ASP A 695 15.98 14.42 -17.54
C ASP A 695 17.15 14.09 -16.60
N LEU A 696 16.84 13.98 -15.31
CA LEU A 696 17.81 13.68 -14.26
C LEU A 696 18.26 12.20 -14.27
N ASN A 697 17.64 11.34 -15.07
CA ASN A 697 17.93 9.91 -15.13
C ASN A 697 18.91 9.52 -16.24
N GLY A 698 19.42 10.50 -17.00
CA GLY A 698 20.37 10.30 -18.10
C GLY A 698 21.85 10.22 -17.72
N GLY A 699 22.17 10.22 -16.42
CA GLY A 699 23.56 10.19 -15.94
C GLY A 699 24.26 11.56 -15.98
N GLN A 700 23.46 12.63 -16.09
CA GLN A 700 23.81 14.03 -15.84
C GLN A 700 22.71 14.67 -14.98
N VAL A 701 22.89 14.72 -13.66
CA VAL A 701 21.86 15.13 -12.70
C VAL A 701 21.86 16.64 -12.44
N ARG A 702 22.94 17.39 -12.75
CA ARG A 702 23.01 18.83 -12.46
C ARG A 702 21.86 19.60 -13.10
N GLY A 703 21.18 20.45 -12.32
CA GLY A 703 20.13 21.35 -12.80
C GLY A 703 18.80 21.25 -12.04
N ILE A 704 17.86 22.14 -12.40
CA ILE A 704 16.47 22.13 -11.92
C ILE A 704 15.58 21.31 -12.86
N SER A 705 14.76 20.43 -12.32
CA SER A 705 13.76 19.68 -13.08
C SER A 705 12.52 19.34 -12.24
N VAL A 706 11.56 18.70 -12.89
CA VAL A 706 10.41 18.05 -12.25
C VAL A 706 10.69 16.55 -12.20
N PHE A 707 10.74 15.96 -11.01
CA PHE A 707 11.10 14.53 -10.89
C PHE A 707 9.89 13.61 -11.12
N PRO A 708 10.10 12.43 -11.73
CA PRO A 708 9.12 11.35 -11.70
C PRO A 708 9.15 10.63 -10.35
N SER A 709 8.12 9.83 -10.10
CA SER A 709 7.92 9.08 -8.86
C SER A 709 7.60 7.61 -9.14
N THR A 710 7.89 6.72 -8.20
CA THR A 710 7.46 5.31 -8.22
C THR A 710 5.97 5.20 -7.92
N VAL A 711 5.14 5.37 -8.95
CA VAL A 711 3.68 5.52 -8.83
C VAL A 711 2.98 4.80 -9.98
N ASP A 712 1.93 4.05 -9.68
CA ASP A 712 0.91 3.73 -10.66
C ASP A 712 0.04 4.98 -10.83
N ARG A 713 0.35 5.78 -11.85
CA ARG A 713 -0.33 7.06 -12.11
C ARG A 713 -1.82 6.88 -12.30
N ASP A 714 -2.24 5.84 -13.02
CA ASP A 714 -3.62 5.67 -13.47
C ASP A 714 -4.49 5.11 -12.32
N ALA A 715 -3.92 4.25 -11.48
CA ALA A 715 -4.54 3.85 -10.21
C ALA A 715 -4.41 4.93 -9.11
N ASN A 716 -3.50 5.88 -9.28
CA ASN A 716 -3.08 6.88 -8.29
C ASN A 716 -2.64 6.22 -6.97
N LEU A 717 -1.75 5.24 -7.07
CA LEU A 717 -1.21 4.48 -5.95
C LEU A 717 0.32 4.53 -5.96
N ARG A 718 0.94 4.56 -4.77
CA ARG A 718 2.37 4.25 -4.63
C ARG A 718 2.69 2.92 -5.31
N GLU A 719 3.77 2.87 -6.09
CA GLU A 719 4.33 1.63 -6.64
C GLU A 719 5.54 1.19 -5.79
N ASP A 720 5.26 0.51 -4.68
CA ASP A 720 6.30 -0.11 -3.85
C ASP A 720 6.80 -1.43 -4.47
N ALA A 721 7.93 -1.95 -3.97
CA ALA A 721 8.58 -3.14 -4.52
C ALA A 721 7.67 -4.39 -4.49
N ALA A 722 6.74 -4.49 -3.54
CA ALA A 722 5.82 -5.63 -3.50
C ALA A 722 4.78 -5.54 -4.61
N LYS A 723 4.26 -4.35 -4.91
CA LYS A 723 3.37 -4.12 -6.07
C LYS A 723 4.07 -4.34 -7.40
N ALA A 724 5.32 -3.91 -7.52
CA ALA A 724 6.10 -4.10 -8.74
C ALA A 724 6.51 -5.58 -8.95
N TYR A 725 7.16 -6.19 -7.96
CA TYR A 725 7.90 -7.45 -8.14
C TYR A 725 7.27 -8.68 -7.49
N TYR A 726 6.26 -8.53 -6.62
CA TYR A 726 5.64 -9.67 -5.93
C TYR A 726 4.18 -9.92 -6.33
N TYR A 727 3.27 -8.99 -6.06
CA TYR A 727 1.82 -9.23 -6.22
C TYR A 727 1.40 -9.67 -7.64
N PRO A 728 1.98 -9.16 -8.73
CA PRO A 728 1.67 -9.65 -10.08
C PRO A 728 2.15 -11.09 -10.35
N PHE A 729 3.08 -11.59 -9.53
CA PHE A 729 3.80 -12.85 -9.73
C PHE A 729 3.63 -13.86 -8.58
N GLN A 730 2.84 -13.51 -7.56
CA GLN A 730 2.65 -14.31 -6.34
C GLN A 730 2.03 -15.69 -6.57
N SER A 731 1.46 -15.94 -7.76
CA SER A 731 0.90 -17.23 -8.15
C SER A 731 1.96 -18.23 -8.64
N ARG A 732 3.23 -17.82 -8.78
CA ARG A 732 4.33 -18.71 -9.14
C ARG A 732 4.50 -19.78 -8.06
N PRO A 733 4.36 -21.08 -8.38
CA PRO A 733 4.38 -22.15 -7.39
C PRO A 733 5.73 -22.34 -6.72
N ASN A 734 6.79 -21.80 -7.31
CA ASN A 734 8.18 -21.86 -6.86
C ASN A 734 8.64 -20.58 -6.12
N LEU A 735 7.74 -19.63 -5.83
CA LEU A 735 8.04 -18.41 -5.06
C LEU A 735 7.32 -18.42 -3.71
N PHE A 736 8.09 -18.52 -2.63
CA PHE A 736 7.61 -18.65 -1.26
C PHE A 736 7.97 -17.40 -0.44
N VAL A 737 6.99 -16.66 0.08
CA VAL A 737 7.21 -15.52 1.01
C VAL A 737 6.79 -15.83 2.45
N PHE A 738 7.74 -15.94 3.38
CA PHE A 738 7.50 -16.13 4.80
C PHE A 738 7.39 -14.76 5.48
N LEU A 739 6.17 -14.37 5.85
CA LEU A 739 5.89 -13.10 6.51
C LEU A 739 6.04 -13.21 8.02
N ASN A 740 6.16 -12.07 8.71
CA ASN A 740 6.31 -12.01 10.16
C ASN A 740 7.42 -12.95 10.67
N THR A 741 8.44 -13.17 9.85
CA THR A 741 9.51 -14.14 10.08
C THR A 741 10.84 -13.40 10.03
N THR A 742 11.58 -13.42 11.13
CA THR A 742 12.83 -12.68 11.25
C THR A 742 14.01 -13.60 10.98
N ALA A 743 14.82 -13.28 9.99
CA ALA A 743 16.12 -13.95 9.80
C ALA A 743 17.10 -13.48 10.88
N ASN A 744 17.66 -14.44 11.62
CA ASN A 744 18.58 -14.18 12.72
C ASN A 744 20.04 -14.27 12.27
N LYS A 745 20.41 -15.39 11.65
CA LYS A 745 21.77 -15.66 11.18
C LYS A 745 21.81 -16.75 10.11
N ILE A 746 22.88 -16.77 9.35
CA ILE A 746 23.24 -17.83 8.41
C ILE A 746 23.75 -19.04 9.20
N VAL A 747 23.40 -20.23 8.74
CA VAL A 747 23.89 -21.52 9.24
C VAL A 747 24.89 -22.06 8.23
N TRP A 748 25.99 -22.61 8.72
CA TRP A 748 27.12 -23.07 7.91
C TRP A 748 27.20 -24.60 7.91
N GLU A 749 27.65 -25.18 6.80
CA GLU A 749 28.07 -26.58 6.77
C GLU A 749 29.32 -26.80 7.63
N GLU A 750 29.42 -27.98 8.25
CA GLU A 750 30.65 -28.39 8.94
C GLU A 750 31.73 -28.76 7.91
N THR A 751 32.62 -27.81 7.61
CA THR A 751 33.77 -28.04 6.71
C THR A 751 35.07 -27.46 7.28
N THR A 752 36.18 -28.18 7.03
CA THR A 752 37.55 -27.72 7.29
C THR A 752 38.10 -26.80 6.21
N ASP A 753 37.36 -26.60 5.12
CA ASP A 753 37.81 -25.78 4.00
C ASP A 753 37.95 -24.30 4.38
N ALA A 754 38.80 -23.60 3.62
CA ALA A 754 39.06 -22.19 3.80
C ALA A 754 37.83 -21.33 3.47
N GLU A 755 37.08 -21.70 2.44
CA GLU A 755 35.82 -21.05 2.09
C GLU A 755 34.64 -21.72 2.79
N LYS A 756 33.64 -20.92 3.19
CA LYS A 756 32.49 -21.39 3.95
C LYS A 756 31.24 -21.49 3.09
N ILE A 757 30.50 -22.56 3.31
CA ILE A 757 29.27 -22.88 2.58
C ILE A 757 28.10 -22.68 3.54
N ALA A 758 27.20 -21.76 3.18
CA ALA A 758 25.95 -21.58 3.89
C ALA A 758 25.00 -22.73 3.55
N SER A 759 24.49 -23.41 4.58
CA SER A 759 23.51 -24.49 4.45
C SER A 759 22.07 -24.00 4.62
N GLY A 760 21.87 -22.78 5.11
CA GLY A 760 20.56 -22.23 5.41
C GLY A 760 20.60 -20.99 6.28
N VAL A 761 19.44 -20.64 6.82
CA VAL A 761 19.19 -19.45 7.63
C VAL A 761 18.36 -19.85 8.84
N GLN A 762 18.85 -19.52 10.04
CA GLN A 762 18.04 -19.59 11.24
C GLN A 762 17.04 -18.43 11.26
N VAL A 763 15.76 -18.75 11.42
CA VAL A 763 14.67 -17.79 11.47
C VAL A 763 13.88 -17.91 12.77
N ALA A 764 13.33 -16.79 13.22
CA ALA A 764 12.29 -16.74 14.24
C ALA A 764 10.93 -16.54 13.56
N LEU A 765 10.03 -17.52 13.72
CA LEU A 765 8.65 -17.43 13.26
C LEU A 765 7.84 -16.44 14.13
N ALA A 766 6.65 -16.06 13.66
CA ALA A 766 5.79 -15.09 14.37
C ALA A 766 5.44 -15.50 15.81
N ASN A 767 5.38 -16.80 16.10
CA ASN A 767 5.13 -17.36 17.43
C ASN A 767 6.40 -17.42 18.32
N GLY A 768 7.55 -16.94 17.84
CA GLY A 768 8.84 -16.98 18.52
C GLY A 768 9.61 -18.30 18.36
N THR A 769 9.06 -19.31 17.68
CA THR A 769 9.76 -20.57 17.41
C THR A 769 10.97 -20.31 16.51
N LEU A 770 12.14 -20.79 16.94
CA LEU A 770 13.35 -20.82 16.14
C LEU A 770 13.36 -22.08 15.27
N THR A 771 13.59 -21.90 13.98
CA THR A 771 13.80 -23.00 13.03
C THR A 771 14.85 -22.60 11.99
N THR A 772 15.24 -23.52 11.13
CA THR A 772 16.17 -23.26 10.02
C THR A 772 15.43 -23.48 8.69
N LEU A 773 15.51 -22.51 7.80
CA LEU A 773 15.18 -22.70 6.38
C LEU A 773 16.49 -23.02 5.67
N ASN A 774 16.58 -24.19 5.03
CA ASN A 774 17.81 -24.61 4.41
C ASN A 774 18.01 -23.84 3.08
N ALA A 775 19.21 -23.90 2.51
CA ALA A 775 19.55 -23.30 1.22
C ALA A 775 20.46 -24.29 0.48
N LYS A 776 19.97 -24.88 -0.61
CA LYS A 776 20.75 -25.85 -1.41
C LYS A 776 21.75 -25.16 -2.34
N ARG A 777 21.45 -23.94 -2.77
CA ARG A 777 22.30 -23.20 -3.72
C ARG A 777 22.96 -22.02 -3.06
N GLU A 778 22.21 -20.95 -2.81
CA GLU A 778 22.76 -19.68 -2.31
C GLU A 778 21.87 -19.04 -1.26
N VAL A 779 22.49 -18.26 -0.37
CA VAL A 779 21.83 -17.35 0.58
C VAL A 779 22.11 -15.91 0.15
N ILE A 780 21.05 -15.14 -0.08
CA ILE A 780 21.14 -13.75 -0.57
C ILE A 780 20.69 -12.81 0.53
N VAL A 781 21.60 -12.04 1.11
CA VAL A 781 21.33 -11.05 2.17
C VAL A 781 20.82 -9.74 1.56
N SER A 782 19.53 -9.45 1.71
CA SER A 782 18.89 -8.20 1.21
C SER A 782 18.18 -7.43 2.32
N ALA A 783 18.75 -7.44 3.53
CA ALA A 783 18.10 -6.91 4.72
C ALA A 783 18.16 -5.38 4.86
N GLY A 784 18.85 -4.68 3.96
CA GLY A 784 19.13 -3.25 3.98
C GLY A 784 20.37 -2.92 4.82
N SER A 785 20.96 -1.75 4.56
CA SER A 785 22.26 -1.33 5.14
C SER A 785 22.33 -1.24 6.65
N LEU A 786 21.16 -1.21 7.30
CA LEU A 786 21.05 -1.18 8.76
C LEU A 786 20.87 -2.58 9.39
N ARG A 787 20.79 -3.65 8.60
CA ARG A 787 20.58 -5.03 9.10
C ARG A 787 21.44 -6.09 8.42
N SER A 788 21.74 -5.97 7.13
CA SER A 788 22.61 -6.90 6.41
C SER A 788 23.97 -7.13 7.09
N PRO A 789 24.73 -6.08 7.50
CA PRO A 789 25.97 -6.29 8.25
C PRO A 789 25.75 -6.99 9.59
N ALA A 790 24.67 -6.68 10.32
CA ALA A 790 24.38 -7.33 11.60
C ALA A 790 24.05 -8.83 11.43
N ILE A 791 23.35 -9.22 10.35
CA ILE A 791 23.13 -10.63 10.02
C ILE A 791 24.46 -11.33 9.74
N LEU A 792 25.37 -10.71 8.98
CA LEU A 792 26.71 -11.25 8.75
C LEU A 792 27.48 -11.43 10.06
N GLU A 793 27.48 -10.42 10.94
CA GLU A 793 28.14 -10.49 12.24
C GLU A 793 27.58 -11.59 13.14
N LEU A 794 26.25 -11.69 13.26
CA LEU A 794 25.58 -12.76 14.02
C LEU A 794 25.86 -14.16 13.45
N SER A 795 26.26 -14.24 12.18
CA SER A 795 26.68 -15.46 11.49
C SER A 795 28.16 -15.76 11.64
N GLY A 796 28.92 -14.92 12.37
CA GLY A 796 30.36 -15.07 12.54
C GLY A 796 31.20 -14.50 11.39
N VAL A 797 30.62 -13.69 10.51
CA VAL A 797 31.31 -13.00 9.41
C VAL A 797 31.49 -11.53 9.78
N GLY A 798 32.72 -11.11 10.09
CA GLY A 798 32.97 -9.74 10.54
C GLY A 798 34.32 -9.54 11.21
N ASN A 799 34.44 -8.46 11.98
CA ASN A 799 35.65 -8.16 12.75
C ASN A 799 35.77 -9.11 13.97
N PRO A 800 36.83 -9.96 14.06
CA PRO A 800 37.00 -10.89 15.17
C PRO A 800 37.00 -10.23 16.57
N ASP A 801 37.50 -9.00 16.67
CA ASP A 801 37.55 -8.24 17.93
C ASP A 801 36.18 -7.71 18.36
N ILE A 802 35.23 -7.61 17.43
CA ILE A 802 33.83 -7.27 17.73
C ILE A 802 33.07 -8.54 18.09
N LEU A 803 33.19 -9.58 17.27
CA LEU A 803 32.47 -10.85 17.45
C LEU A 803 32.79 -11.52 18.79
N SER A 804 34.05 -11.53 19.19
CA SER A 804 34.52 -12.12 20.45
C SER A 804 33.90 -11.46 21.70
N LYS A 805 33.54 -10.16 21.65
CA LYS A 805 32.88 -9.46 22.77
C LYS A 805 31.50 -10.00 23.07
N PHE A 806 30.85 -10.62 22.08
CA PHE A 806 29.51 -11.19 22.20
C PHE A 806 29.51 -12.72 22.18
N ASN A 807 30.69 -13.34 22.37
CA ASN A 807 30.90 -14.79 22.32
C ASN A 807 30.42 -15.43 21.00
N ILE A 808 30.55 -14.71 19.89
CA ILE A 808 30.27 -15.24 18.55
C ILE A 808 31.58 -15.75 17.95
N PRO A 809 31.67 -17.05 17.58
CA PRO A 809 32.82 -17.57 16.87
C PRO A 809 33.03 -16.83 15.54
N CYS A 810 34.26 -16.40 15.27
CA CYS A 810 34.61 -15.84 13.98
C CYS A 810 34.76 -16.98 12.97
N ILE A 811 33.83 -17.07 12.02
CA ILE A 811 33.78 -18.03 10.93
C ILE A 811 34.54 -17.50 9.72
N VAL A 812 34.34 -16.22 9.39
CA VAL A 812 35.08 -15.51 8.33
C VAL A 812 35.58 -14.17 8.87
N PRO A 813 36.90 -13.96 8.99
CA PRO A 813 37.45 -12.68 9.42
C PRO A 813 37.32 -11.66 8.28
N LEU A 814 36.39 -10.73 8.43
CA LEU A 814 36.06 -9.72 7.43
C LEU A 814 35.79 -8.37 8.12
N PRO A 815 36.84 -7.66 8.57
CA PRO A 815 36.70 -6.49 9.44
C PRO A 815 36.03 -5.28 8.78
N GLY A 816 35.82 -5.29 7.46
CA GLY A 816 35.06 -4.26 6.75
C GLY A 816 33.54 -4.37 6.93
N VAL A 817 33.01 -5.49 7.45
CA VAL A 817 31.56 -5.64 7.71
C VAL A 817 31.11 -4.60 8.73
N GLY A 818 30.08 -3.82 8.37
CA GLY A 818 29.54 -2.77 9.21
C GLY A 818 30.30 -1.44 9.16
N GLU A 819 31.51 -1.41 8.61
CA GLU A 819 32.32 -0.20 8.51
C GLU A 819 31.97 0.62 7.25
N ASN A 820 32.62 1.79 7.08
CA ASN A 820 32.45 2.68 5.93
C ASN A 820 31.02 3.20 5.71
N LEU A 821 30.13 3.15 6.72
CA LEU A 821 28.76 3.68 6.63
C LEU A 821 28.79 5.14 6.16
N GLN A 822 27.97 5.47 5.16
CA GLN A 822 27.84 6.82 4.62
C GLN A 822 26.37 7.23 4.72
N GLU A 823 26.11 8.42 5.26
CA GLU A 823 24.77 9.02 5.33
C GLU A 823 24.86 10.52 5.11
N GLN A 824 23.82 11.09 4.50
CA GLN A 824 23.69 12.49 4.17
C GLN A 824 22.96 13.27 5.29
N PRO A 825 23.48 14.41 5.77
CA PRO A 825 22.75 15.30 6.67
C PRO A 825 21.72 16.14 5.88
N ASN A 826 20.46 16.13 6.32
CA ASN A 826 19.35 16.83 5.67
C ASN A 826 18.83 17.96 6.57
N ASN A 827 18.64 19.16 5.99
CA ASN A 827 18.04 20.32 6.62
C ASN A 827 16.89 20.86 5.78
N ASP A 828 15.98 21.60 6.43
CA ASP A 828 14.81 22.17 5.77
C ASP A 828 14.75 23.70 5.92
N PHE A 829 14.26 24.35 4.87
CA PHE A 829 13.74 25.72 4.89
C PHE A 829 12.25 25.71 4.54
N ALA A 830 11.50 26.68 5.06
CA ALA A 830 10.08 26.85 4.79
C ALA A 830 9.79 28.25 4.25
N GLY A 831 9.16 28.36 3.08
CA GLY A 831 8.65 29.59 2.50
C GLY A 831 7.12 29.67 2.62
N PHE A 832 6.63 30.72 3.25
CA PHE A 832 5.21 31.06 3.34
C PHE A 832 4.86 31.99 2.18
N LEU A 833 4.06 31.50 1.25
CA LEU A 833 3.68 32.15 0.00
C LEU A 833 2.48 33.09 0.18
N ASN A 834 2.44 34.15 -0.64
CA ASN A 834 1.33 35.11 -0.74
C ASN A 834 0.07 34.51 -1.39
N THR A 835 0.20 33.34 -2.01
CA THR A 835 -0.87 32.67 -2.75
C THR A 835 -0.93 31.19 -2.37
N THR A 836 -2.14 30.66 -2.36
CA THR A 836 -2.37 29.24 -2.09
C THR A 836 -2.07 28.42 -3.34
N GLN A 837 -1.17 27.45 -3.20
CA GLN A 837 -0.82 26.48 -4.23
C GLN A 837 -1.71 25.25 -4.10
N ASN A 838 -2.18 24.74 -5.23
CA ASN A 838 -2.91 23.47 -5.31
C ASN A 838 -2.06 22.43 -6.02
N GLY A 839 -2.22 21.16 -5.63
CA GLY A 839 -1.50 20.03 -6.24
C GLY A 839 -0.16 19.73 -5.58
N SER A 840 0.63 18.87 -6.23
CA SER A 840 1.98 18.50 -5.80
C SER A 840 3.03 19.39 -6.46
N VAL A 841 4.15 19.57 -5.78
CA VAL A 841 5.30 20.37 -6.24
C VAL A 841 6.55 19.47 -6.30
N PRO A 842 6.68 18.58 -7.30
CA PRO A 842 7.81 17.65 -7.38
C PRO A 842 9.01 18.30 -8.07
N TYR A 843 9.49 19.42 -7.55
CA TYR A 843 10.64 20.12 -8.11
C TYR A 843 11.90 19.74 -7.36
N VAL A 844 12.99 19.53 -8.08
CA VAL A 844 14.28 19.17 -7.48
C VAL A 844 15.41 19.86 -8.23
N THR A 845 16.40 20.31 -7.48
CA THR A 845 17.57 21.04 -7.98
C THR A 845 18.83 20.34 -7.53
N TYR A 846 19.72 20.03 -8.48
CA TYR A 846 21.06 19.54 -8.19
C TYR A 846 22.10 20.60 -8.51
N ALA A 847 22.98 20.87 -7.56
CA ALA A 847 24.04 21.86 -7.68
C ALA A 847 25.41 21.23 -7.36
N SER A 848 26.42 21.58 -8.14
CA SER A 848 27.81 21.18 -7.90
C SER A 848 28.49 22.18 -6.96
N LEU A 849 29.60 21.79 -6.33
CA LEU A 849 30.31 22.68 -5.41
C LEU A 849 30.58 24.10 -5.97
N PRO A 850 31.02 24.30 -7.22
CA PRO A 850 31.24 25.65 -7.75
C PRO A 850 29.98 26.50 -7.90
N ASP A 851 28.78 25.89 -7.88
CA ASP A 851 27.52 26.62 -7.98
C ASP A 851 27.20 27.38 -6.68
N PHE A 852 27.66 26.87 -5.54
CA PHE A 852 27.29 27.41 -4.23
C PHE A 852 28.44 27.69 -3.27
N LEU A 853 29.62 27.12 -3.50
CA LEU A 853 30.85 27.43 -2.77
C LEU A 853 31.67 28.54 -3.48
N PRO A 854 32.22 29.50 -2.72
CA PRO A 854 33.29 30.36 -3.22
C PRO A 854 34.52 29.54 -3.61
N SER A 855 35.20 29.90 -4.71
CA SER A 855 36.40 29.18 -5.19
C SER A 855 37.57 29.14 -4.19
N LEU A 856 37.62 30.11 -3.26
CA LEU A 856 38.61 30.16 -2.17
C LEU A 856 38.33 29.17 -1.03
N SER A 857 37.14 28.53 -1.02
CA SER A 857 36.67 27.64 0.04
C SER A 857 36.88 26.15 -0.26
N LEU A 858 37.35 25.78 -1.46
CA LEU A 858 37.68 24.39 -1.77
C LEU A 858 39.03 24.02 -1.13
N PRO A 859 39.08 22.99 -0.25
CA PRO A 859 40.33 22.61 0.39
C PRO A 859 41.28 21.97 -0.62
N ASN A 860 42.58 22.16 -0.42
CA ASN A 860 43.60 21.48 -1.22
C ASN A 860 43.59 19.97 -0.93
N ARG A 861 43.75 19.14 -1.96
CA ARG A 861 43.87 17.66 -1.86
C ARG A 861 44.87 17.19 -0.80
N THR A 862 45.87 18.00 -0.44
CA THR A 862 46.81 17.71 0.67
C THR A 862 46.15 17.55 2.04
N VAL A 863 44.89 17.95 2.23
CA VAL A 863 44.13 17.76 3.48
C VAL A 863 43.66 16.31 3.67
N LEU A 864 43.47 15.56 2.58
CA LEU A 864 42.82 14.24 2.62
C LEU A 864 43.51 13.24 3.58
N PRO A 865 44.85 13.17 3.70
CA PRO A 865 45.49 12.30 4.68
C PRO A 865 45.12 12.61 6.14
N LEU A 866 44.82 13.88 6.47
CA LEU A 866 44.38 14.26 7.81
C LEU A 866 42.97 13.75 8.09
N TRP A 867 42.06 13.91 7.13
CA TRP A 867 40.69 13.37 7.23
C TRP A 867 40.69 11.85 7.29
N ALA A 868 41.50 11.19 6.47
CA ALA A 868 41.64 9.73 6.48
C ALA A 868 42.11 9.22 7.84
N ASN A 869 43.08 9.89 8.47
CA ASN A 869 43.51 9.56 9.83
C ASN A 869 42.40 9.81 10.87
N LYS A 870 41.67 10.92 10.78
CA LYS A 870 40.55 11.25 11.68
C LYS A 870 39.48 10.16 11.63
N ILE A 871 39.11 9.71 10.43
CA ILE A 871 38.15 8.64 10.19
C ILE A 871 38.69 7.30 10.69
N ALA A 872 39.91 6.91 10.31
CA ALA A 872 40.50 5.64 10.73
C ALA A 872 40.52 5.50 12.26
N ASN A 873 40.87 6.57 12.97
CA ASN A 873 40.85 6.60 14.43
C ASN A 873 39.44 6.43 15.00
N SER A 874 38.43 7.07 14.41
CA SER A 874 37.02 6.93 14.81
C SER A 874 36.52 5.49 14.64
N LEU A 875 36.90 4.84 13.53
CA LEU A 875 36.60 3.44 13.24
C LEU A 875 37.55 2.47 13.97
N LYS A 876 38.36 2.96 14.93
CA LYS A 876 39.33 2.15 15.69
C LYS A 876 40.24 1.30 14.80
N THR A 877 40.60 1.84 13.63
CA THR A 877 41.46 1.22 12.62
C THR A 877 40.94 -0.08 12.01
N SER A 878 39.63 -0.40 12.11
CA SER A 878 39.02 -1.54 11.40
C SER A 878 39.22 -1.48 9.88
N LEU A 879 39.30 -0.26 9.33
CA LEU A 879 39.74 0.00 7.96
C LEU A 879 41.11 0.70 7.95
N PRO A 880 42.05 0.29 7.08
CA PRO A 880 43.34 0.94 6.97
C PRO A 880 43.21 2.41 6.57
N THR A 881 44.02 3.29 7.16
CA THR A 881 44.08 4.71 6.76
C THR A 881 44.35 4.88 5.27
N SER A 882 45.22 4.05 4.68
CA SER A 882 45.53 4.08 3.24
C SER A 882 44.31 3.79 2.38
N THR A 883 43.46 2.86 2.81
CA THR A 883 42.17 2.58 2.17
C THR A 883 41.27 3.81 2.21
N ILE A 884 41.07 4.38 3.40
CA ILE A 884 40.20 5.54 3.55
C ILE A 884 40.72 6.70 2.69
N LEU A 885 42.04 6.96 2.72
CA LEU A 885 42.67 7.97 1.87
C LEU A 885 42.40 7.72 0.38
N HIS A 886 42.49 6.47 -0.08
CA HIS A 886 42.18 6.12 -1.46
C HIS A 886 40.71 6.42 -1.81
N LEU A 887 39.77 6.03 -0.95
CA LEU A 887 38.33 6.29 -1.14
C LEU A 887 38.03 7.80 -1.16
N LEU A 888 38.55 8.56 -0.18
CA LEU A 888 38.37 10.01 -0.12
C LEU A 888 38.98 10.71 -1.34
N THR A 889 40.07 10.16 -1.86
CA THR A 889 40.72 10.69 -3.06
C THR A 889 39.83 10.58 -4.29
N ILE A 890 39.19 9.43 -4.50
CA ILE A 890 38.22 9.23 -5.59
C ILE A 890 37.04 10.20 -5.45
N GLN A 891 36.48 10.32 -4.24
CA GLN A 891 35.36 11.22 -3.95
C GLN A 891 35.74 12.69 -4.17
N TYR A 892 36.91 13.13 -3.71
CA TYR A 892 37.42 14.49 -3.93
C TYR A 892 37.62 14.79 -5.42
N ASP A 893 38.19 13.84 -6.17
CA ASP A 893 38.42 14.00 -7.60
C ASP A 893 37.08 14.14 -8.34
N LEU A 894 36.03 13.39 -7.99
CA LEU A 894 34.67 13.56 -8.54
C LEU A 894 34.09 14.96 -8.31
N LEU A 895 34.24 15.48 -7.09
CA LEU A 895 33.71 16.78 -6.66
C LEU A 895 34.44 17.97 -7.29
N THR A 896 35.69 17.78 -7.71
CA THR A 896 36.56 18.86 -8.21
C THR A 896 36.88 18.74 -9.70
N GLN A 897 36.53 17.62 -10.34
CA GLN A 897 36.78 17.35 -11.75
C GLN A 897 36.19 18.45 -12.65
N GLN A 898 37.02 19.04 -13.51
CA GLN A 898 36.60 20.01 -14.51
C GLN A 898 36.47 19.34 -15.90
N PRO A 899 35.56 19.81 -16.78
CA PRO A 899 34.66 20.96 -16.61
C PRO A 899 33.34 20.63 -15.87
N ASN A 900 33.07 19.35 -15.58
CA ASN A 900 31.77 18.89 -15.06
C ASN A 900 31.93 18.18 -13.72
N PRO A 901 32.06 18.90 -12.61
CA PRO A 901 32.10 18.30 -11.28
C PRO A 901 30.73 17.72 -10.93
N VAL A 902 30.72 16.58 -10.23
CA VAL A 902 29.45 15.95 -9.83
C VAL A 902 28.67 16.86 -8.87
N PRO A 903 27.33 16.86 -8.92
CA PRO A 903 26.52 17.57 -7.95
C PRO A 903 26.72 17.05 -6.53
N ASP A 904 26.84 17.98 -5.59
CA ASP A 904 27.05 17.70 -4.17
C ASP A 904 25.91 18.23 -3.29
N ALA A 905 24.88 18.80 -3.90
CA ALA A 905 23.69 19.26 -3.23
C ALA A 905 22.45 18.81 -3.98
N GLU A 906 21.48 18.28 -3.24
CA GLU A 906 20.08 18.19 -3.68
C GLU A 906 19.26 19.21 -2.89
N ILE A 907 18.39 19.93 -3.59
CA ILE A 907 17.39 20.82 -3.00
C ILE A 907 16.03 20.42 -3.58
N LEU A 908 15.23 19.76 -2.75
CA LEU A 908 13.94 19.20 -3.09
C LEU A 908 12.83 20.06 -2.53
N PHE A 909 11.86 20.40 -3.37
CA PHE A 909 10.68 21.14 -2.98
C PHE A 909 9.56 20.18 -2.62
N ALA A 910 8.85 20.52 -1.55
CA ALA A 910 7.60 19.88 -1.16
C ALA A 910 6.59 20.97 -0.80
N SER A 911 5.48 21.07 -1.52
CA SER A 911 4.33 21.79 -0.98
C SER A 911 3.81 20.99 0.20
N THR A 912 3.70 21.62 1.37
CA THR A 912 2.76 21.06 2.34
C THR A 912 1.37 21.07 1.70
N PRO A 913 0.54 20.04 1.88
CA PRO A 913 0.53 19.12 3.00
C PRO A 913 1.45 17.94 2.69
N SER A 914 2.55 17.79 3.45
CA SER A 914 3.24 16.52 3.68
C SER A 914 2.34 15.53 4.46
N TYR A 915 1.02 15.66 4.22
CA TYR A 915 -0.18 15.45 5.03
C TYR A 915 -1.44 15.31 4.11
N GLY A 916 -1.28 15.02 2.81
CA GLY A 916 -2.38 14.89 1.84
C GLY A 916 -2.74 16.18 1.07
N ALA A 917 -2.05 16.40 -0.07
CA ALA A 917 -2.29 17.39 -1.13
C ALA A 917 -3.61 18.19 -1.04
N GLY A 918 -3.48 19.43 -0.61
CA GLY A 918 -4.54 20.41 -0.46
C GLY A 918 -4.00 21.81 -0.72
N PRO A 919 -4.88 22.82 -0.79
CA PRO A 919 -4.48 24.20 -0.96
C PRO A 919 -3.54 24.63 0.17
N SER A 920 -2.29 24.97 -0.11
CA SER A 920 -1.33 25.42 0.90
C SER A 920 -0.57 26.68 0.50
N THR A 921 -0.32 27.53 1.47
CA THR A 921 0.59 28.66 1.35
C THR A 921 2.00 28.30 1.81
N LEU A 922 2.28 27.08 2.25
CA LEU A 922 3.60 26.69 2.77
C LEU A 922 4.30 25.74 1.78
N LEU A 923 5.48 26.16 1.33
CA LEU A 923 6.40 25.40 0.50
C LEU A 923 7.67 25.14 1.31
N VAL A 924 8.04 23.87 1.46
CA VAL A 924 9.26 23.43 2.14
C VAL A 924 10.31 23.11 1.09
N THR A 925 11.56 23.45 1.37
CA THR A 925 12.73 22.97 0.65
C THR A 925 13.59 22.16 1.59
N ALA A 926 13.58 20.85 1.40
CA ALA A 926 14.58 19.96 1.98
C ALA A 926 15.85 20.05 1.17
N PHE A 927 17.01 20.03 1.84
CA PHE A 927 18.29 20.02 1.17
C PHE A 927 19.33 19.25 1.97
N TRP A 928 20.24 18.60 1.26
CA TRP A 928 21.29 17.80 1.87
C TRP A 928 22.57 17.81 1.06
N LEU A 929 23.67 17.61 1.77
CA LEU A 929 24.98 17.30 1.22
C LEU A 929 24.95 15.87 0.64
N LEU A 930 25.31 15.70 -0.63
CA LEU A 930 25.21 14.41 -1.31
C LEU A 930 26.40 13.49 -1.01
N LEU A 931 27.62 14.01 -0.97
CA LEU A 931 28.85 13.24 -0.83
C LEU A 931 29.64 13.68 0.42
N PRO A 932 29.13 13.40 1.63
CA PRO A 932 29.88 13.65 2.87
C PRO A 932 31.16 12.80 2.92
N PHE A 933 32.25 13.39 3.44
CA PHE A 933 33.52 12.69 3.66
C PHE A 933 33.52 11.88 4.96
N SER A 934 32.66 12.24 5.92
CA SER A 934 32.49 11.48 7.16
C SER A 934 32.10 10.03 6.86
N ARG A 935 32.71 9.11 7.60
CA ARG A 935 32.39 7.67 7.57
C ARG A 935 32.07 7.18 8.97
N GLY A 936 31.02 6.39 9.04
CA GLY A 936 30.50 5.78 10.24
C GLY A 936 30.67 4.27 10.27
N ASN A 937 29.95 3.63 11.18
CA ASN A 937 29.79 2.19 11.22
C ASN A 937 28.45 1.75 11.83
N ILE A 938 28.19 0.47 11.70
CA ILE A 938 27.07 -0.23 12.31
C ILE A 938 27.52 -1.61 12.78
N HIS A 939 27.31 -1.90 14.06
CA HIS A 939 27.70 -3.19 14.64
C HIS A 939 26.67 -3.71 15.63
N ILE A 940 26.57 -5.03 15.73
CA ILE A 940 25.80 -5.68 16.80
C ILE A 940 26.23 -5.20 18.19
N GLN A 941 25.28 -5.17 19.11
CA GLN A 941 25.51 -4.87 20.54
C GLN A 941 25.24 -6.06 21.45
N SER A 942 24.81 -7.18 20.88
CA SER A 942 24.45 -8.41 21.56
C SER A 942 24.51 -9.57 20.56
N SER A 943 24.64 -10.80 21.06
CA SER A 943 24.41 -12.01 20.26
C SER A 943 22.91 -12.36 20.13
N ASP A 944 22.04 -11.65 20.83
CA ASP A 944 20.59 -11.72 20.65
C ASP A 944 20.16 -10.96 19.37
N PRO A 945 19.62 -11.66 18.35
CA PRO A 945 19.25 -11.06 17.07
C PRO A 945 18.08 -10.06 17.14
N SER A 946 17.33 -10.07 18.25
CA SER A 946 16.22 -9.12 18.50
C SER A 946 16.72 -7.73 18.89
N VAL A 947 17.96 -7.61 19.37
CA VAL A 947 18.58 -6.34 19.74
C VAL A 947 19.02 -5.62 18.47
N TYR A 948 18.67 -4.34 18.35
CA TYR A 948 19.11 -3.51 17.23
C TYR A 948 20.62 -3.24 17.30
N PRO A 949 21.30 -3.14 16.15
CA PRO A 949 22.72 -2.78 16.13
C PRO A 949 22.93 -1.32 16.55
N ALA A 950 24.13 -1.01 17.04
CA ALA A 950 24.60 0.35 17.24
C ALA A 950 24.85 0.99 15.88
N ILE A 951 24.14 2.06 15.56
CA ILE A 951 24.27 2.77 14.28
C ILE A 951 24.97 4.11 14.53
N ASN A 952 26.17 4.29 14.00
CA ASN A 952 26.91 5.54 14.15
C ASN A 952 27.37 6.09 12.78
N PRO A 953 26.59 6.96 12.14
CA PRO A 953 26.96 7.57 10.86
C PRO A 953 28.12 8.56 10.96
N ASN A 954 28.47 9.03 12.16
CA ASN A 954 29.51 10.03 12.42
C ASN A 954 29.27 11.35 11.67
N PHE A 955 28.04 11.86 11.69
CA PHE A 955 27.72 13.14 11.04
C PHE A 955 28.67 14.27 11.48
N PHE A 956 29.23 14.99 10.50
CA PHE A 956 30.18 16.10 10.70
C PHE A 956 31.48 15.72 11.41
N LEU A 957 31.90 14.45 11.38
CA LEU A 957 33.24 14.04 11.82
C LEU A 957 34.32 14.76 11.00
N VAL A 958 34.13 14.88 9.69
CA VAL A 958 34.97 15.73 8.83
C VAL A 958 34.36 17.13 8.81
N ASP A 959 35.13 18.13 9.26
CA ASP A 959 34.61 19.49 9.49
C ASP A 959 34.14 20.16 8.18
N PHE A 960 34.75 19.77 7.05
CA PHE A 960 34.35 20.22 5.72
C PHE A 960 32.88 19.86 5.37
N ASP A 961 32.35 18.74 5.88
CA ASP A 961 30.94 18.37 5.64
C ASP A 961 29.99 19.43 6.23
N LEU A 962 30.34 19.98 7.40
CA LEU A 962 29.58 21.05 8.04
C LEU A 962 29.73 22.37 7.27
N GLU A 963 30.96 22.72 6.87
CA GLU A 963 31.25 23.93 6.10
C GLU A 963 30.45 23.97 4.79
N VAL A 964 30.44 22.85 4.03
CA VAL A 964 29.67 22.73 2.80
C VAL A 964 28.16 22.80 3.07
N THR A 965 27.68 22.15 4.13
CA THR A 965 26.25 22.20 4.51
C THR A 965 25.81 23.63 4.89
N VAL A 966 26.67 24.39 5.56
CA VAL A 966 26.43 25.82 5.88
C VAL A 966 26.33 26.66 4.61
N GLU A 967 27.25 26.49 3.66
CA GLU A 967 27.20 27.21 2.38
C GLU A 967 25.99 26.81 1.53
N LEU A 968 25.60 25.53 1.57
CA LEU A 968 24.37 25.06 0.95
C LEU A 968 23.14 25.73 1.58
N ALA A 969 23.07 25.82 2.91
CA ALA A 969 21.98 26.51 3.60
C ALA A 969 21.91 28.01 3.22
N ARG A 970 23.07 28.66 3.06
CA ARG A 970 23.16 30.04 2.53
C ARG A 970 22.67 30.13 1.09
N PHE A 971 23.00 29.15 0.25
CA PHE A 971 22.54 29.10 -1.13
C PHE A 971 21.03 28.91 -1.25
N VAL A 972 20.45 28.03 -0.44
CA VAL A 972 19.00 27.86 -0.32
C VAL A 972 18.33 29.15 0.17
N ARG A 973 18.93 29.85 1.15
CA ARG A 973 18.46 31.18 1.55
C ARG A 973 18.50 32.17 0.38
N ARG A 974 19.59 32.20 -0.39
CA ARG A 974 19.72 33.07 -1.57
C ARG A 974 18.61 32.80 -2.59
N PHE A 975 18.26 31.53 -2.84
CA PHE A 975 17.12 31.16 -3.66
C PHE A 975 15.84 31.83 -3.18
N TRP A 976 15.46 31.62 -1.91
CA TRP A 976 14.22 32.16 -1.37
C TRP A 976 14.13 33.69 -1.38
N THR A 977 15.27 34.38 -1.39
CA THR A 977 15.35 35.84 -1.42
C THR A 977 15.61 36.43 -2.81
N SER A 978 15.70 35.60 -3.85
CA SER A 978 15.93 36.04 -5.24
C SER A 978 14.63 36.16 -6.02
N GLU A 979 14.56 37.08 -6.97
CA GLU A 979 13.42 37.16 -7.87
C GLU A 979 13.49 36.04 -8.94
N PRO A 980 12.35 35.51 -9.43
CA PRO A 980 10.99 35.93 -9.07
C PRO A 980 10.40 35.33 -7.78
N ILE A 981 10.97 34.28 -7.18
CA ILE A 981 10.32 33.59 -6.04
C ILE A 981 10.11 34.53 -4.83
N ALA A 982 11.04 35.46 -4.58
CA ALA A 982 10.95 36.44 -3.50
C ALA A 982 9.65 37.26 -3.55
N GLY A 983 9.18 37.66 -4.75
CA GLY A 983 7.91 38.37 -4.91
C GLY A 983 6.66 37.56 -4.51
N PHE A 984 6.79 36.23 -4.39
CA PHE A 984 5.71 35.32 -4.00
C PHE A 984 5.79 34.88 -2.54
N VAL A 985 6.86 35.22 -1.81
CA VAL A 985 7.11 34.75 -0.44
C VAL A 985 6.85 35.88 0.55
N GLN A 986 5.92 35.64 1.49
CA GLN A 986 5.64 36.52 2.62
C GLN A 986 6.71 36.42 3.71
N MET A 987 7.16 35.19 4.00
CA MET A 987 8.08 34.89 5.09
C MET A 987 8.88 33.64 4.76
N ILE A 988 10.14 33.58 5.20
CA ILE A 988 10.97 32.37 5.17
C ILE A 988 11.25 31.92 6.61
N SER A 989 11.47 30.63 6.83
CA SER A 989 11.93 30.07 8.11
C SER A 989 13.11 29.14 7.84
N PRO A 990 14.25 29.29 8.53
CA PRO A 990 14.55 30.35 9.50
C PRO A 990 14.64 31.73 8.83
N ASP A 991 14.05 32.74 9.46
CA ASP A 991 14.14 34.13 9.00
C ASP A 991 15.44 34.83 9.46
N PHE A 992 15.55 36.11 9.14
CA PHE A 992 16.68 36.96 9.52
C PHE A 992 16.74 37.30 11.02
N ARG A 993 15.70 37.00 11.81
CA ARG A 993 15.72 37.14 13.28
C ARG A 993 16.34 35.91 13.94
N VAL A 994 16.15 34.72 13.33
CA VAL A 994 16.78 33.47 13.79
C VAL A 994 18.24 33.42 13.36
N ILE A 995 18.51 33.65 12.06
CA ILE A 995 19.88 33.70 11.53
C ILE A 995 20.04 35.02 10.78
N GLY A 996 20.78 35.96 11.37
CA GLY A 996 21.00 37.30 10.80
C GLY A 996 21.55 37.29 9.37
N GLN A 997 21.34 38.38 8.63
CA GLN A 997 21.80 38.54 7.24
C GLN A 997 23.31 38.30 7.07
N ASN A 998 24.09 38.73 8.07
CA ASN A 998 25.54 38.59 8.13
C ASN A 998 25.97 37.61 9.24
N ALA A 999 25.15 36.59 9.52
CA ALA A 999 25.46 35.58 10.53
C ALA A 999 26.77 34.85 10.19
N THR A 1000 27.61 34.66 11.20
CA THR A 1000 28.92 33.99 11.07
C THR A 1000 28.76 32.50 10.80
N ASP A 1001 29.85 31.84 10.40
CA ASP A 1001 29.88 30.40 10.16
C ASP A 1001 29.51 29.61 11.42
N GLU A 1002 29.88 30.11 12.60
CA GLU A 1002 29.52 29.48 13.88
C GLU A 1002 28.01 29.50 14.11
N VAL A 1003 27.33 30.61 13.84
CA VAL A 1003 25.87 30.72 14.00
C VAL A 1003 25.16 29.77 13.04
N TRP A 1004 25.61 29.72 11.78
CA TRP A 1004 25.05 28.77 10.81
C TRP A 1004 25.36 27.32 11.17
N GLY A 1005 26.58 27.02 11.62
CA GLY A 1005 27.01 25.68 12.01
C GLY A 1005 26.20 25.15 13.19
N SER A 1006 25.96 25.98 14.21
CA SER A 1006 25.06 25.64 15.32
C SER A 1006 23.64 25.37 14.82
N TRP A 1007 23.09 26.24 13.97
CA TRP A 1007 21.75 26.04 13.43
C TRP A 1007 21.65 24.74 12.61
N VAL A 1008 22.62 24.45 11.74
CA VAL A 1008 22.68 23.22 10.95
C VAL A 1008 22.66 22.00 11.88
N LYS A 1009 23.56 21.95 12.88
CA LYS A 1009 23.66 20.85 13.84
C LYS A 1009 22.42 20.68 14.72
N GLU A 1010 21.75 21.76 15.08
CA GLU A 1010 20.53 21.72 15.88
C GLU A 1010 19.32 21.23 15.08
N ASN A 1011 19.28 21.51 13.76
CA ASN A 1011 18.07 21.32 12.95
C ASN A 1011 18.16 20.20 11.90
N PHE A 1012 19.33 19.61 11.67
CA PHE A 1012 19.43 18.52 10.68
C PHE A 1012 18.77 17.22 11.16
N VAL A 1013 18.35 16.40 10.19
CA VAL A 1013 17.95 14.99 10.33
C VAL A 1013 18.85 14.12 9.45
N GLY A 1014 18.82 12.79 9.64
CA GLY A 1014 19.45 11.88 8.68
C GLY A 1014 18.58 11.74 7.43
N ASN A 1015 19.18 11.71 6.25
CA ASN A 1015 18.42 11.61 4.99
C ASN A 1015 17.83 10.21 4.75
N SER A 1016 18.18 9.22 5.58
CA SER A 1016 17.77 7.83 5.45
C SER A 1016 18.27 7.15 4.17
N HIS A 1017 19.48 7.52 3.74
CA HIS A 1017 20.24 6.91 2.64
C HIS A 1017 21.52 6.19 3.12
N PRO A 1018 21.46 5.31 4.13
CA PRO A 1018 22.66 4.61 4.60
C PRO A 1018 23.11 3.59 3.56
N ILE A 1019 24.40 3.55 3.27
CA ILE A 1019 25.01 2.62 2.31
C ILE A 1019 26.38 2.13 2.79
N ALA A 1020 27.04 1.32 1.97
CA ALA A 1020 28.45 0.92 2.09
C ALA A 1020 28.83 0.04 3.30
N THR A 1021 27.87 -0.40 4.10
CA THR A 1021 28.10 -1.24 5.28
C THR A 1021 28.48 -2.69 4.95
N ALA A 1022 28.36 -3.09 3.69
CA ALA A 1022 28.90 -4.32 3.12
C ALA A 1022 29.48 -4.03 1.72
N ALA A 1023 30.35 -3.02 1.63
CA ALA A 1023 30.78 -2.42 0.37
C ALA A 1023 31.37 -3.42 -0.64
N MET A 1024 30.96 -3.25 -1.90
CA MET A 1024 31.52 -3.90 -3.08
C MET A 1024 32.81 -3.20 -3.48
N MET A 1025 33.93 -3.81 -3.12
CA MET A 1025 35.28 -3.35 -3.45
C MET A 1025 36.29 -4.50 -3.24
N PRO A 1026 37.53 -4.39 -3.75
CA PRO A 1026 38.57 -5.38 -3.49
C PRO A 1026 38.75 -5.66 -1.99
N LYS A 1027 38.97 -6.93 -1.63
CA LYS A 1027 39.08 -7.38 -0.23
C LYS A 1027 40.22 -6.67 0.51
N GLU A 1028 41.33 -6.42 -0.16
CA GLU A 1028 42.50 -5.70 0.35
C GLU A 1028 42.22 -4.22 0.67
N LEU A 1029 41.18 -3.64 0.05
CA LEU A 1029 40.66 -2.33 0.39
C LEU A 1029 39.61 -2.41 1.50
N GLY A 1030 39.43 -3.55 2.17
CA GLY A 1030 38.42 -3.75 3.21
C GLY A 1030 37.03 -4.07 2.65
N GLY A 1031 36.92 -4.48 1.39
CA GLY A 1031 35.65 -4.86 0.79
C GLY A 1031 35.02 -6.07 1.45
N VAL A 1032 33.69 -6.11 1.45
CA VAL A 1032 32.90 -7.19 2.03
C VAL A 1032 32.43 -8.15 0.96
N VAL A 1033 32.03 -7.61 -0.20
CA VAL A 1033 31.63 -8.40 -1.36
C VAL A 1033 32.51 -8.12 -2.57
N ASP A 1034 32.66 -9.12 -3.44
CA ASP A 1034 33.32 -8.99 -4.73
C ASP A 1034 32.43 -8.32 -5.78
N ALA A 1035 32.94 -8.15 -7.00
CA ALA A 1035 32.20 -7.53 -8.11
C ALA A 1035 30.96 -8.33 -8.55
N ARG A 1036 30.81 -9.59 -8.13
CA ARG A 1036 29.60 -10.41 -8.33
C ARG A 1036 28.71 -10.44 -7.08
N LEU A 1037 28.97 -9.54 -6.12
CA LEU A 1037 28.25 -9.37 -4.85
C LEU A 1037 28.38 -10.57 -3.89
N LYS A 1038 29.34 -11.46 -4.12
CA LYS A 1038 29.61 -12.60 -3.23
C LYS A 1038 30.45 -12.16 -2.04
N VAL A 1039 30.05 -12.57 -0.85
CA VAL A 1039 30.77 -12.27 0.40
C VAL A 1039 32.12 -12.99 0.38
N TYR A 1040 33.21 -12.25 0.55
CA TYR A 1040 34.55 -12.83 0.54
C TYR A 1040 34.71 -13.92 1.60
N GLY A 1041 35.32 -15.05 1.21
CA GLY A 1041 35.52 -16.20 2.11
C GLY A 1041 34.30 -17.11 2.20
N THR A 1042 33.26 -16.88 1.39
CA THR A 1042 32.09 -17.75 1.27
C THR A 1042 31.92 -18.22 -0.16
N VAL A 1043 31.38 -19.43 -0.34
CA VAL A 1043 31.12 -19.99 -1.68
C VAL A 1043 29.81 -19.46 -2.25
N ASN A 1044 28.79 -19.29 -1.41
CA ASN A 1044 27.40 -19.17 -1.81
C ASN A 1044 26.58 -18.14 -1.00
N VAL A 1045 27.24 -17.14 -0.39
CA VAL A 1045 26.55 -16.02 0.26
C VAL A 1045 26.77 -14.75 -0.54
N ARG A 1046 25.69 -14.01 -0.81
CA ARG A 1046 25.74 -12.68 -1.43
C ARG A 1046 25.10 -11.62 -0.54
N VAL A 1047 25.46 -10.36 -0.74
CA VAL A 1047 24.68 -9.22 -0.24
C VAL A 1047 24.11 -8.49 -1.43
N VAL A 1048 22.80 -8.25 -1.47
CA VAL A 1048 22.15 -7.54 -2.58
C VAL A 1048 21.14 -6.55 -2.00
N ASP A 1049 21.64 -5.36 -1.68
CA ASP A 1049 20.88 -4.19 -1.27
C ASP A 1049 21.81 -2.95 -1.27
N ALA A 1050 21.38 -1.83 -0.70
CA ALA A 1050 22.18 -0.60 -0.65
C ALA A 1050 23.51 -0.72 0.13
N SER A 1051 23.71 -1.78 0.92
CA SER A 1051 24.96 -2.01 1.69
C SER A 1051 26.17 -2.17 0.78
N VAL A 1052 25.96 -2.66 -0.45
CA VAL A 1052 27.06 -2.94 -1.39
C VAL A 1052 27.56 -1.72 -2.13
N MET A 1053 26.80 -0.63 -2.17
CA MET A 1053 27.20 0.59 -2.86
C MET A 1053 28.45 1.18 -2.17
N PRO A 1054 29.61 1.29 -2.86
CA PRO A 1054 30.87 1.70 -2.20
C PRO A 1054 30.96 3.21 -1.94
N PHE A 1055 30.17 4.00 -2.68
CA PHE A 1055 30.08 5.45 -2.55
C PHE A 1055 28.63 5.90 -2.66
N GLN A 1056 28.34 7.04 -2.04
CA GLN A 1056 27.05 7.69 -2.17
C GLN A 1056 26.83 8.17 -3.60
N VAL A 1057 25.58 8.23 -4.02
CA VAL A 1057 25.16 8.68 -5.35
C VAL A 1057 24.33 9.96 -5.24
N SER A 1058 24.32 10.74 -6.32
CA SER A 1058 23.60 12.01 -6.30
C SER A 1058 22.07 11.85 -6.33
N GLY A 1059 21.51 10.76 -6.86
CA GLY A 1059 20.05 10.58 -6.89
C GLY A 1059 19.50 9.74 -5.74
N HIS A 1060 18.23 9.35 -5.86
CA HIS A 1060 17.50 8.60 -4.84
C HIS A 1060 17.79 7.10 -4.95
N LEU A 1061 18.14 6.46 -3.82
CA LEU A 1061 18.71 5.11 -3.82
C LEU A 1061 17.85 4.04 -4.50
N SER A 1062 16.51 4.16 -4.44
CA SER A 1062 15.60 3.10 -4.90
C SER A 1062 15.85 2.69 -6.35
N SER A 1063 16.08 3.66 -7.25
CA SER A 1063 16.35 3.39 -8.67
C SER A 1063 17.61 2.53 -8.85
N THR A 1064 18.69 2.90 -8.16
CA THR A 1064 20.00 2.22 -8.23
C THR A 1064 19.96 0.86 -7.56
N VAL A 1065 19.22 0.72 -6.45
CA VAL A 1065 19.02 -0.54 -5.75
C VAL A 1065 18.26 -1.55 -6.63
N TYR A 1066 17.24 -1.12 -7.38
CA TYR A 1066 16.57 -1.99 -8.35
C TYR A 1066 17.53 -2.41 -9.48
N ALA A 1067 18.32 -1.48 -10.03
CA ALA A 1067 19.29 -1.81 -11.08
C ALA A 1067 20.37 -2.81 -10.60
N ILE A 1068 20.88 -2.63 -9.36
CA ILE A 1068 21.80 -3.58 -8.72
C ILE A 1068 21.12 -4.95 -8.58
N ALA A 1069 19.87 -5.01 -8.11
CA ALA A 1069 19.15 -6.26 -7.92
C ALA A 1069 18.86 -7.01 -9.23
N GLU A 1070 18.45 -6.29 -10.27
CA GLU A 1070 18.23 -6.83 -11.62
C GLU A 1070 19.50 -7.44 -12.20
N LYS A 1071 20.64 -6.75 -12.02
CA LYS A 1071 21.94 -7.25 -12.45
C LYS A 1071 22.44 -8.42 -11.61
N ALA A 1072 22.24 -8.35 -10.30
CA ALA A 1072 22.58 -9.43 -9.38
C ALA A 1072 21.87 -10.73 -9.77
N ALA A 1073 20.58 -10.64 -10.12
CA ALA A 1073 19.83 -11.80 -10.55
C ALA A 1073 20.41 -12.43 -11.83
N ASP A 1074 20.81 -11.63 -12.82
CA ASP A 1074 21.43 -12.17 -14.05
C ASP A 1074 22.79 -12.81 -13.73
N MET A 1075 23.63 -12.20 -12.89
CA MET A 1075 24.91 -12.81 -12.45
C MET A 1075 24.70 -14.12 -11.67
N ILE A 1076 23.67 -14.20 -10.83
CA ILE A 1076 23.32 -15.42 -10.10
C ILE A 1076 22.88 -16.52 -11.06
N LYS A 1077 22.06 -16.17 -12.07
CA LYS A 1077 21.63 -17.13 -13.12
C LYS A 1077 22.82 -17.63 -13.94
N GLU A 1078 23.75 -16.75 -14.31
CA GLU A 1078 24.99 -17.12 -15.02
C GLU A 1078 25.82 -18.14 -14.23
N ASP A 1079 26.04 -17.87 -12.94
CA ASP A 1079 26.86 -18.72 -12.05
C ASP A 1079 26.24 -20.12 -11.84
N MET A 1080 24.96 -20.30 -12.16
CA MET A 1080 24.26 -21.59 -12.07
C MET A 1080 24.42 -22.47 -13.32
N GLY A 1081 25.15 -22.02 -14.34
CA GLY A 1081 25.47 -22.82 -15.54
C GLY A 1081 24.45 -22.64 -16.66
N GLY A 1082 24.36 -21.42 -17.21
CA GLY A 1082 23.35 -20.95 -18.17
C GLY A 1082 23.25 -21.66 -19.52
N ASP A 1083 22.87 -22.94 -19.54
CA ASP A 1083 22.39 -23.62 -20.73
C ASP A 1083 20.83 -23.63 -20.73
N ASP A 1084 20.23 -23.05 -21.78
CA ASP A 1084 18.81 -23.08 -22.16
C ASP A 1084 17.76 -22.22 -21.39
N TYR A 1085 18.05 -20.95 -21.07
CA TYR A 1085 17.00 -19.99 -20.69
C TYR A 1085 17.04 -18.64 -21.44
N THR A 1086 17.53 -18.64 -22.69
CA THR A 1086 17.13 -17.61 -23.66
C THR A 1086 15.77 -17.99 -24.26
N ALA A 1087 14.68 -17.78 -23.51
CA ALA A 1087 13.36 -17.69 -24.11
C ALA A 1087 13.13 -16.22 -24.51
N GLU A 1088 13.00 -16.00 -25.81
CA GLU A 1088 12.95 -14.75 -26.54
C GLU A 1088 12.04 -13.66 -25.94
N VAL A 1089 12.61 -12.45 -25.83
CA VAL A 1089 12.05 -11.08 -25.93
C VAL A 1089 10.80 -10.72 -25.12
#